data_AF-A0A5C7M907-F1
#
_entry.id   AF-A0A5C7M907-F1
#
_cell.length_a   1.000
_cell.length_b   1.000
_cell.length_c   1.000
_cell.angle_alpha   90.00
_cell.angle_beta   90.00
_cell.angle_gamma   90.00
#
_symmetry.space_group_name_H-M   'P 1'
#
loop_
_entity.id
_entity.type
_entity.pdbx_description
1 polymer ?
#
loop_
_entity_poly.entity_id
_entity_poly.type
_entity_poly.pdbx_seq_one_letter_code
_entity_poly.pdbx_strand_id
1 'polypeptide(L)'
;MAVEQHFDFASWPGIPDFERAYGTFSHGHEPSVITAESQIPPIGIVPYGNFTFSDGIRTVTLYDCKLSNVQTVSSSEGFTYIYRILDRRWRWRFGEISGHYNARDRRDNLIPWQARSPRELAAMLFGAMGETRYEIDLPDGISSTDLNTQRVQPAPGEKTPETRTNPEVVWDGDNPAAALDRLAQQYNRRFFLCPIRNIPVIARPGYGAALPDNDNLENVQQSLESIATPAGVGILGSLVRIQMRLKLVAVGEEWDGRFLPIDELSYRPARSPQKGQWVITFSVESGATGQVIAQFGGVRITGVSGTGASSTASGFQGALNVSTGLTSQATVEVTTIGDTVVITVTEVREGQGLDFSIIATVNGSSVNTNIVEAKASRASAWEQSDPNSFDDVTATDRLSYKAAQALALKSVFRYYRVADDDVSAGWDKAGGFDKIIVPGYGKIDNRLMLMLQPTMVEQAIPAAREEDRQAGGSAAFLAEVPDYYDGYSRDRQAVVYGQIATICQGEWFTDNHRLNTPEDRRISVPFSIDSLNQIAIFGGPVYTYYSQGRYQSKRPARLTLETAVSIRDEKTFAPIRFRRWMEFAKQEPGKDFEDRTTETTKIDVKDYKLDGGDPRTITLRGLKDNSDNLRAGQNTIGIEWHQHPDVPYAIIAAYVYDERTKGYIYKGFDGEQDDVSNPRADYYLAGHVLEHQPRGGQSATYNGIQPIDLDGAIAQVSWEVGDGATTTASRNVEHDMSIPPLNARRRRENLAADETAAKQNREEAAKFAGTLAAAKDPGNAIARQVR
;
A
#
# COMPACT_ATOMS: atom_id res chain seq x y z
N MET A 1 19.50 76.30 16.39
CA MET A 1 19.01 75.02 15.87
C MET A 1 19.99 73.96 16.32
N ALA A 2 19.72 73.35 17.48
CA ALA A 2 20.43 72.15 17.89
C ALA A 2 19.99 71.04 16.93
N VAL A 3 20.94 70.40 16.27
CA VAL A 3 20.69 69.18 15.51
C VAL A 3 20.36 68.12 16.56
N GLU A 4 19.07 67.80 16.72
CA GLU A 4 18.65 66.56 17.36
C GLU A 4 19.33 65.44 16.56
N GLN A 5 20.41 64.88 17.12
CA GLN A 5 20.98 63.66 16.59
C GLN A 5 19.98 62.56 16.91
N HIS A 6 19.18 62.16 15.92
CA HIS A 6 18.52 60.86 15.95
C HIS A 6 19.63 59.81 16.09
N PHE A 7 19.71 59.16 17.24
CA PHE A 7 20.73 58.16 17.52
C PHE A 7 20.37 56.81 16.86
N ASP A 8 19.08 56.54 16.68
CA ASP A 8 18.55 55.41 15.94
C ASP A 8 18.32 55.75 14.47
N PHE A 9 18.67 54.80 13.58
CA PHE A 9 18.44 54.94 12.15
C PHE A 9 18.22 53.58 11.49
N ALA A 10 17.53 53.59 10.36
CA ALA A 10 17.52 52.47 9.41
C ALA A 10 18.03 52.93 8.05
N SER A 11 18.70 52.04 7.32
CA SER A 11 19.27 52.39 6.01
C SER A 11 19.14 51.28 4.98
N TRP A 12 19.05 51.70 3.71
CA TRP A 12 19.04 50.88 2.51
C TRP A 12 19.97 51.51 1.47
N PRO A 13 20.62 50.76 0.56
CA PRO A 13 21.49 51.40 -0.41
C PRO A 13 20.70 52.33 -1.34
N GLY A 14 21.03 53.63 -1.29
CA GLY A 14 20.30 54.71 -1.95
C GLY A 14 19.34 55.50 -1.04
N ILE A 15 19.04 55.01 0.16
CA ILE A 15 18.28 55.72 1.20
C ILE A 15 19.09 55.67 2.51
N PRO A 16 19.79 56.76 2.87
CA PRO A 16 20.69 56.75 4.00
C PRO A 16 19.96 56.69 5.35
N ASP A 17 18.71 57.15 5.40
CA ASP A 17 17.92 57.23 6.63
C ASP A 17 16.42 57.08 6.35
N PHE A 18 15.76 56.23 7.13
CA PHE A 18 14.30 56.05 7.14
C PHE A 18 13.74 56.66 8.42
N GLU A 19 12.62 57.37 8.31
CA GLU A 19 11.93 57.97 9.46
C GLU A 19 11.37 56.90 10.40
N ARG A 20 10.94 55.78 9.84
CA ARG A 20 10.51 54.61 10.58
C ARG A 20 10.85 53.34 9.83
N ALA A 21 11.27 52.30 10.52
CA ALA A 21 11.36 50.97 9.94
C ALA A 21 11.00 49.90 10.97
N TYR A 22 10.28 48.88 10.51
CA TYR A 22 9.87 47.73 11.30
C TYR A 22 10.02 46.46 10.49
N GLY A 23 10.50 45.38 11.10
CA GLY A 23 10.54 44.06 10.47
C GLY A 23 10.46 42.92 11.47
N THR A 24 9.69 41.89 11.12
CA THR A 24 9.47 40.70 11.95
C THR A 24 9.97 39.43 11.28
N PHE A 25 10.80 38.70 11.99
CA PHE A 25 11.51 37.51 11.53
C PHE A 25 10.99 36.30 12.29
N SER A 26 10.40 35.35 11.57
CA SER A 26 9.83 34.12 12.13
C SER A 26 10.33 32.88 11.40
N HIS A 27 10.06 31.72 12.00
CA HIS A 27 10.37 30.44 11.36
C HIS A 27 9.61 30.22 10.04
N GLY A 28 10.17 29.37 9.18
CA GLY A 28 9.61 29.02 7.88
C GLY A 28 10.50 29.42 6.71
N HIS A 29 10.16 28.91 5.53
CA HIS A 29 10.89 29.15 4.29
C HIS A 29 10.43 30.41 3.55
N GLU A 30 9.29 31.00 3.91
CA GLU A 30 8.82 32.27 3.35
C GLU A 30 9.65 33.47 3.82
N PRO A 31 9.91 34.47 2.96
CA PRO A 31 10.62 35.67 3.36
C PRO A 31 9.85 36.54 4.33
N SER A 32 10.56 37.05 5.34
CA SER A 32 10.05 38.11 6.20
C SER A 32 10.02 39.43 5.45
N VAL A 33 9.09 40.30 5.86
CA VAL A 33 8.87 41.62 5.28
C VAL A 33 9.31 42.69 6.26
N ILE A 34 10.15 43.59 5.79
CA ILE A 34 10.52 44.84 6.43
C ILE A 34 9.69 45.94 5.76
N THR A 35 9.04 46.76 6.58
CA THR A 35 8.34 47.96 6.13
C THR A 35 9.12 49.17 6.62
N ALA A 36 9.53 50.04 5.71
CA ALA A 36 10.27 51.26 6.03
C ALA A 36 9.62 52.48 5.37
N GLU A 37 9.63 53.62 6.06
CA GLU A 37 8.99 54.85 5.64
C GLU A 37 10.03 55.98 5.50
N SER A 38 9.92 56.75 4.43
CA SER A 38 10.78 57.93 4.21
C SER A 38 10.04 58.98 3.40
N GLN A 39 10.31 60.26 3.65
CA GLN A 39 9.91 61.36 2.77
C GLN A 39 10.83 61.50 1.54
N ILE A 40 11.96 60.79 1.52
CA ILE A 40 12.89 60.84 0.40
C ILE A 40 12.31 60.02 -0.78
N PRO A 41 12.17 60.63 -1.98
CA PRO A 41 11.68 59.92 -3.15
C PRO A 41 12.67 58.83 -3.59
N PRO A 42 12.20 57.77 -4.27
CA PRO A 42 13.00 56.60 -4.60
C PRO A 42 13.99 56.79 -5.77
N ILE A 43 14.85 57.81 -5.68
CA ILE A 43 15.81 58.18 -6.71
C ILE A 43 17.12 57.42 -6.49
N GLY A 44 17.56 56.62 -7.47
CA GLY A 44 18.84 55.88 -7.39
C GLY A 44 18.81 54.64 -6.51
N ILE A 45 17.63 54.16 -6.13
CA ILE A 45 17.46 52.95 -5.33
C ILE A 45 17.88 51.72 -6.12
N VAL A 46 18.63 50.85 -5.46
CA VAL A 46 18.95 49.52 -5.98
C VAL A 46 17.89 48.50 -5.54
N PRO A 47 17.54 47.54 -6.43
CA PRO A 47 16.55 46.51 -6.11
C PRO A 47 17.04 45.47 -5.07
N TYR A 48 18.34 45.41 -4.82
CA TYR A 48 18.97 44.46 -3.89
C TYR A 48 20.01 45.16 -3.03
N GLY A 49 20.10 44.78 -1.77
CA GLY A 49 20.99 45.45 -0.83
C GLY A 49 20.95 44.84 0.57
N ASN A 50 21.78 45.39 1.45
CA ASN A 50 21.71 45.09 2.87
C ASN A 50 20.80 46.11 3.54
N PHE A 51 19.91 45.65 4.42
CA PHE A 51 19.11 46.53 5.25
C PHE A 51 19.71 46.58 6.65
N THR A 52 19.89 47.76 7.22
CA THR A 52 20.52 47.91 8.52
C THR A 52 19.59 48.64 9.48
N PHE A 53 19.38 48.07 10.67
CA PHE A 53 18.79 48.73 11.84
C PHE A 53 19.92 49.13 12.80
N SER A 54 19.85 50.32 13.39
CA SER A 54 20.82 50.78 14.39
C SER A 54 20.13 51.61 15.47
N ASP A 55 20.57 51.47 16.73
CA ASP A 55 20.22 52.39 17.83
C ASP A 55 21.36 53.40 18.12
N GLY A 56 22.36 53.47 17.23
CA GLY A 56 23.56 54.30 17.39
C GLY A 56 24.68 53.64 18.19
N ILE A 57 24.39 52.56 18.92
CA ILE A 57 25.37 51.79 19.71
C ILE A 57 25.50 50.37 19.12
N ARG A 58 24.38 49.73 18.85
CA ARG A 58 24.20 48.37 18.35
C ARG A 58 23.54 48.43 16.98
N THR A 59 23.90 47.47 16.15
CA THR A 59 23.48 47.44 14.75
C THR A 59 23.15 46.01 14.37
N VAL A 60 22.03 45.81 13.69
CA VAL A 60 21.66 44.56 13.03
C VAL A 60 21.61 44.81 11.53
N THR A 61 22.40 44.04 10.77
CA THR A 61 22.44 44.12 9.31
C THR A 61 21.89 42.84 8.71
N LEU A 62 20.86 42.99 7.90
CA LEU A 62 20.21 41.93 7.14
C LEU A 62 20.78 41.94 5.73
N TYR A 63 21.47 40.86 5.39
CA TYR A 63 22.18 40.78 4.13
C TYR A 63 21.26 40.31 2.99
N ASP A 64 21.61 40.70 1.76
CA ASP A 64 21.02 40.12 0.54
C ASP A 64 19.49 40.28 0.43
N CYS A 65 18.95 41.35 1.00
CA CYS A 65 17.54 41.68 0.95
C CYS A 65 17.12 42.16 -0.46
N LYS A 66 15.81 42.17 -0.73
CA LYS A 66 15.22 42.63 -1.99
C LYS A 66 14.13 43.66 -1.75
N LEU A 67 14.21 44.79 -2.43
CA LEU A 67 13.08 45.72 -2.48
C LEU A 67 11.98 45.13 -3.35
N SER A 68 10.83 44.85 -2.75
CA SER A 68 9.68 44.21 -3.39
C SER A 68 8.69 45.23 -3.95
N ASN A 69 8.41 46.28 -3.18
CA ASN A 69 7.43 47.30 -3.57
C ASN A 69 7.79 48.66 -2.92
N VAL A 70 7.46 49.74 -3.61
CA VAL A 70 7.44 51.10 -3.06
C VAL A 70 6.05 51.67 -3.31
N GLN A 71 5.36 52.04 -2.24
CA GLN A 71 4.05 52.69 -2.31
C GLN A 71 4.21 54.16 -1.97
N THR A 72 3.59 55.04 -2.76
CA THR A 72 3.54 56.48 -2.47
C THR A 72 2.20 56.81 -1.85
N VAL A 73 2.22 57.40 -0.67
CA VAL A 73 1.04 57.96 0.00
C VAL A 73 1.17 59.47 -0.02
N SER A 74 0.22 60.14 -0.67
CA SER A 74 0.14 61.61 -0.66
C SER A 74 -0.81 62.07 0.45
N SER A 75 -0.33 62.94 1.34
CA SER A 75 -1.14 63.60 2.35
C SER A 75 -1.14 65.13 2.13
N SER A 76 -1.88 65.87 2.96
CA SER A 76 -1.81 67.35 2.96
C SER A 76 -0.45 67.89 3.43
N GLU A 77 0.40 67.05 4.01
CA GLU A 77 1.70 67.42 4.59
C GLU A 77 2.88 67.05 3.69
N GLY A 78 2.67 66.23 2.65
CA GLY A 78 3.72 65.85 1.71
C GLY A 78 3.50 64.47 1.08
N PHE A 79 4.58 63.88 0.58
CA PHE A 79 4.61 62.50 0.08
C PHE A 79 5.38 61.63 1.05
N THR A 80 4.76 60.56 1.53
CA THR A 80 5.42 59.49 2.29
C THR A 80 5.59 58.28 1.37
N TYR A 81 6.80 57.74 1.33
CA TYR A 81 7.12 56.54 0.56
C TYR A 81 7.28 55.35 1.51
N ILE A 82 6.48 54.30 1.28
CA ILE A 82 6.47 53.07 2.06
C ILE A 82 7.20 51.98 1.25
N TYR A 83 8.34 51.55 1.75
CA TYR A 83 9.21 50.56 1.16
C TYR A 83 8.93 49.19 1.79
N ARG A 84 8.63 48.20 0.96
CA ARG A 84 8.51 46.79 1.39
C ARG A 84 9.73 46.02 0.92
N ILE A 85 10.55 45.59 1.87
CA ILE A 85 11.81 44.91 1.63
C ILE A 85 11.70 43.48 2.17
N LEU A 86 12.13 42.51 1.37
CA LEU A 86 12.12 41.10 1.73
C LEU A 86 13.52 40.68 2.18
N ASP A 87 13.59 39.83 3.19
CA ASP A 87 14.85 39.20 3.60
C ASP A 87 15.38 38.22 2.54
N ARG A 88 16.62 37.72 2.74
CA ARG A 88 17.33 36.83 1.80
C ARG A 88 16.51 35.63 1.31
N ARG A 89 15.51 35.15 2.07
CA ARG A 89 14.67 34.02 1.67
C ARG A 89 13.80 34.32 0.45
N TRP A 90 13.75 35.56 -0.02
CA TRP A 90 13.18 35.85 -1.34
C TRP A 90 13.83 35.00 -2.44
N ARG A 91 15.12 34.63 -2.28
CA ARG A 91 15.86 33.75 -3.19
C ARG A 91 15.35 32.30 -3.15
N TRP A 92 14.87 31.84 -1.99
CA TRP A 92 14.44 30.46 -1.75
C TRP A 92 13.16 30.07 -2.50
N ARG A 93 12.40 31.06 -2.98
CA ARG A 93 11.26 30.84 -3.88
C ARG A 93 11.68 30.38 -5.28
N PHE A 94 12.96 30.47 -5.60
CA PHE A 94 13.54 30.08 -6.87
C PHE A 94 14.48 28.89 -6.70
N GLY A 95 14.82 28.26 -7.81
CA GLY A 95 15.59 27.02 -7.82
C GLY A 95 14.69 25.80 -8.02
N GLU A 96 15.32 24.72 -8.42
CA GLU A 96 14.69 23.46 -8.77
C GLU A 96 15.58 22.33 -8.26
N ILE A 97 14.97 21.29 -7.71
CA ILE A 97 15.65 20.04 -7.41
C ILE A 97 14.85 18.87 -7.95
N SER A 98 15.56 17.95 -8.59
CA SER A 98 14.99 16.73 -9.16
C SER A 98 15.85 15.55 -8.76
N GLY A 99 15.22 14.47 -8.37
CA GLY A 99 15.91 13.26 -7.95
C GLY A 99 15.00 12.30 -7.20
N HIS A 100 15.38 11.03 -7.24
CA HIS A 100 14.76 9.96 -6.46
C HIS A 100 15.82 9.41 -5.52
N TYR A 101 15.66 9.70 -4.23
CA TYR A 101 16.61 9.32 -3.19
C TYR A 101 15.97 8.37 -2.20
N ASN A 102 16.82 7.53 -1.59
CA ASN A 102 16.40 6.45 -0.71
C ASN A 102 15.30 5.58 -1.32
N ALA A 103 15.26 5.49 -2.65
CA ALA A 103 14.36 4.54 -3.28
C ALA A 103 14.73 3.17 -2.75
N ARG A 104 13.67 2.43 -2.46
CA ARG A 104 13.82 1.07 -2.01
C ARG A 104 13.67 0.19 -3.23
N ASP A 105 14.60 -0.73 -3.38
CA ASP A 105 14.43 -1.80 -4.35
C ASP A 105 13.27 -2.72 -3.91
N ARG A 106 12.94 -3.76 -4.68
CA ARG A 106 11.88 -4.74 -4.35
C ARG A 106 12.08 -5.47 -3.00
N ARG A 107 13.15 -5.13 -2.31
CA ARG A 107 13.88 -5.82 -1.26
C ARG A 107 13.86 -5.03 0.04
N ASP A 108 13.21 -3.87 0.00
CA ASP A 108 13.17 -2.86 1.06
C ASP A 108 14.56 -2.33 1.45
N ASN A 109 15.60 -2.66 0.68
CA ASN A 109 16.95 -2.15 0.87
C ASN A 109 17.08 -0.78 0.22
N LEU A 110 17.88 0.09 0.83
CA LEU A 110 18.25 1.35 0.19
C LEU A 110 19.12 1.06 -1.03
N ILE A 111 18.75 1.61 -2.18
CA ILE A 111 19.58 1.55 -3.39
C ILE A 111 20.89 2.31 -3.11
N PRO A 112 22.08 1.65 -3.11
CA PRO A 112 23.30 2.24 -2.55
C PRO A 112 23.70 3.61 -3.09
N TRP A 113 23.59 3.85 -4.41
CA TRP A 113 23.93 5.16 -5.00
C TRP A 113 22.86 6.23 -4.78
N GLN A 114 21.63 5.83 -4.45
CA GLN A 114 20.52 6.73 -4.10
C GLN A 114 20.38 6.94 -2.59
N ALA A 115 21.05 6.13 -1.77
CA ALA A 115 21.02 6.23 -0.33
C ALA A 115 21.58 7.58 0.12
N ARG A 116 20.77 8.35 0.84
CA ARG A 116 21.10 9.64 1.41
C ARG A 116 20.51 9.73 2.80
N SER A 117 21.34 10.02 3.79
CA SER A 117 20.86 10.35 5.12
C SER A 117 19.99 11.63 5.07
N PRO A 118 19.09 11.85 6.03
CA PRO A 118 18.33 13.10 6.12
C PRO A 118 19.21 14.35 6.09
N ARG A 119 20.42 14.28 6.67
CA ARG A 119 21.39 15.36 6.67
C ARG A 119 21.99 15.62 5.29
N GLU A 120 22.30 14.58 4.53
CA GLU A 120 22.76 14.72 3.14
C GLU A 120 21.65 15.29 2.26
N LEU A 121 20.41 14.80 2.39
CA LEU A 121 19.25 15.35 1.66
C LEU A 121 19.08 16.85 1.95
N ALA A 122 19.14 17.26 3.22
CA ALA A 122 19.08 18.67 3.60
C ALA A 122 20.24 19.49 3.02
N ALA A 123 21.46 18.98 3.05
CA ALA A 123 22.62 19.63 2.45
C ALA A 123 22.48 19.82 0.93
N MET A 124 21.91 18.82 0.22
CA MET A 124 21.63 18.92 -1.20
C MET A 124 20.59 20.00 -1.51
N LEU A 125 19.53 20.08 -0.70
CA LEU A 125 18.51 21.11 -0.81
C LEU A 125 19.08 22.51 -0.55
N PHE A 126 19.92 22.67 0.47
CA PHE A 126 20.64 23.93 0.69
C PHE A 126 21.54 24.31 -0.49
N GLY A 127 22.27 23.35 -1.06
CA GLY A 127 23.06 23.56 -2.26
C GLY A 127 22.22 24.05 -3.45
N ALA A 128 21.04 23.43 -3.67
CA ALA A 128 20.10 23.83 -4.71
C ALA A 128 19.50 25.24 -4.48
N MET A 129 19.40 25.67 -3.22
CA MET A 129 19.01 27.05 -2.84
C MET A 129 20.14 28.07 -2.98
N GLY A 130 21.36 27.63 -3.26
CA GLY A 130 22.55 28.49 -3.29
C GLY A 130 23.10 28.84 -1.90
N GLU A 131 22.71 28.10 -0.87
CA GLU A 131 23.13 28.32 0.51
C GLU A 131 24.38 27.49 0.83
N THR A 132 25.45 28.14 1.27
CA THR A 132 26.76 27.50 1.50
C THR A 132 27.13 27.37 2.98
N ARG A 133 26.45 28.10 3.86
CA ARG A 133 26.65 28.08 5.31
C ARG A 133 25.30 27.82 5.97
N TYR A 134 25.16 26.70 6.67
CA TYR A 134 23.91 26.28 7.29
C TYR A 134 24.16 25.40 8.53
N GLU A 135 23.12 25.21 9.33
CA GLU A 135 23.10 24.32 10.49
C GLU A 135 21.98 23.26 10.33
N ILE A 136 22.30 21.98 10.57
CA ILE A 136 21.38 20.85 10.37
C ILE A 136 21.26 20.03 11.65
N ASP A 137 20.10 20.10 12.32
CA ASP A 137 19.64 19.14 13.34
C ASP A 137 18.60 18.20 12.71
N LEU A 138 19.07 17.15 12.03
CA LEU A 138 18.26 16.03 11.54
C LEU A 138 18.89 14.73 12.02
N PRO A 139 18.11 13.64 12.24
CA PRO A 139 18.68 12.39 12.69
C PRO A 139 19.70 11.87 11.69
N ASP A 140 20.71 11.19 12.22
CA ASP A 140 21.63 10.46 11.37
C ASP A 140 20.85 9.30 10.71
N GLY A 141 21.21 9.00 9.48
CA GLY A 141 20.71 7.87 8.71
C GLY A 141 21.88 7.19 8.03
N ILE A 142 21.60 6.20 7.19
CA ILE A 142 22.62 5.62 6.32
C ILE A 142 22.96 6.66 5.25
N SER A 143 24.23 7.03 5.21
CA SER A 143 24.78 7.83 4.12
C SER A 143 25.14 6.97 2.92
N SER A 144 25.39 7.62 1.80
CA SER A 144 25.97 6.96 0.62
C SER A 144 27.33 6.32 0.92
N THR A 145 28.10 6.87 1.88
CA THR A 145 29.43 6.36 2.24
C THR A 145 29.39 5.13 3.16
N ASP A 146 28.28 4.91 3.87
CA ASP A 146 28.09 3.72 4.71
C ASP A 146 27.72 2.49 3.88
N LEU A 147 27.34 2.70 2.62
CA LEU A 147 27.04 1.63 1.66
C LEU A 147 28.13 1.56 0.59
N ASN A 148 28.41 0.36 0.10
CA ASN A 148 29.35 0.17 -1.00
C ASN A 148 28.72 0.64 -2.33
N THR A 149 28.95 1.91 -2.68
CA THR A 149 28.42 2.55 -3.91
C THR A 149 29.01 2.00 -5.21
N GLN A 150 30.12 1.25 -5.15
CA GLN A 150 30.67 0.58 -6.34
C GLN A 150 29.88 -0.66 -6.74
N ARG A 151 29.02 -1.18 -5.85
CA ARG A 151 28.14 -2.30 -6.17
C ARG A 151 26.79 -1.78 -6.65
N VAL A 152 26.38 -2.27 -7.82
CA VAL A 152 25.07 -1.96 -8.42
C VAL A 152 23.93 -2.54 -7.57
N GLN A 153 24.17 -3.47 -6.66
CA GLN A 153 23.23 -3.95 -5.64
C GLN A 153 24.05 -4.50 -4.44
N PRO A 154 23.52 -4.58 -3.21
CA PRO A 154 24.14 -5.36 -2.12
C PRO A 154 24.54 -6.79 -2.57
N ALA A 155 25.28 -7.60 -1.82
CA ALA A 155 25.40 -9.02 -2.21
C ALA A 155 24.06 -9.75 -1.96
N PRO A 156 23.76 -10.85 -2.68
CA PRO A 156 22.63 -11.67 -2.34
C PRO A 156 22.63 -12.10 -0.86
N GLY A 157 21.60 -11.72 -0.09
CA GLY A 157 21.46 -12.02 1.35
C GLY A 157 21.98 -10.93 2.30
N GLU A 158 22.58 -9.87 1.77
CA GLU A 158 23.01 -8.69 2.52
C GLU A 158 21.83 -7.69 2.62
N LYS A 159 21.25 -7.52 3.81
CA LYS A 159 20.28 -6.44 4.09
C LYS A 159 21.06 -5.16 4.38
N THR A 160 20.66 -4.03 3.77
CA THR A 160 21.13 -2.73 4.26
C THR A 160 20.70 -2.60 5.72
N PRO A 161 21.53 -2.04 6.62
CA PRO A 161 21.13 -1.89 8.01
C PRO A 161 19.77 -1.20 8.08
N GLU A 162 18.86 -1.73 8.91
CA GLU A 162 17.52 -1.16 9.03
C GLU A 162 17.62 0.28 9.52
N THR A 163 17.43 1.22 8.61
CA THR A 163 17.35 2.63 8.96
C THR A 163 15.92 3.03 9.07
N ARG A 164 15.50 3.24 10.32
CA ARG A 164 14.22 3.85 10.67
C ARG A 164 14.14 5.33 10.25
N THR A 165 15.24 5.91 9.74
CA THR A 165 15.41 7.33 9.50
C THR A 165 15.66 7.74 8.06
N ASN A 166 15.80 6.83 7.07
CA ASN A 166 16.01 7.19 5.65
C ASN A 166 14.67 7.20 4.88
N PRO A 167 14.08 8.38 4.60
CA PRO A 167 12.79 8.48 3.96
C PRO A 167 12.97 8.42 2.44
N GLU A 168 12.12 7.68 1.75
CA GLU A 168 12.08 7.74 0.29
C GLU A 168 11.52 9.10 -0.13
N VAL A 169 12.27 9.82 -0.97
CA VAL A 169 11.87 11.12 -1.49
C VAL A 169 11.99 11.14 -3.01
N VAL A 170 10.93 11.60 -3.66
CA VAL A 170 10.90 11.86 -5.10
C VAL A 170 10.64 13.36 -5.27
N TRP A 171 11.60 14.04 -5.87
CA TRP A 171 11.49 15.44 -6.26
C TRP A 171 11.49 15.50 -7.79
N ASP A 172 10.53 16.21 -8.37
CA ASP A 172 10.38 16.34 -9.82
C ASP A 172 10.10 17.80 -10.15
N GLY A 173 11.18 18.57 -10.28
CA GLY A 173 11.07 20.02 -10.47
C GLY A 173 10.67 20.77 -9.20
N ASP A 174 10.86 20.16 -8.03
CA ASP A 174 10.37 20.71 -6.76
C ASP A 174 11.16 21.97 -6.37
N ASN A 175 10.46 22.92 -5.74
CA ASN A 175 11.13 24.02 -5.06
C ASN A 175 11.93 23.46 -3.86
N PRO A 176 13.26 23.70 -3.78
CA PRO A 176 14.11 23.08 -2.77
C PRO A 176 13.80 23.55 -1.34
N ALA A 177 13.34 24.79 -1.15
CA ALA A 177 13.00 25.31 0.17
C ALA A 177 11.72 24.67 0.72
N ALA A 178 10.71 24.47 -0.14
CA ALA A 178 9.49 23.76 0.21
C ALA A 178 9.75 22.26 0.45
N ALA A 179 10.59 21.63 -0.37
CA ALA A 179 11.01 20.24 -0.16
C ALA A 179 11.80 20.07 1.15
N LEU A 180 12.65 21.03 1.50
CA LEU A 180 13.39 21.05 2.77
C LEU A 180 12.48 21.21 3.98
N ASP A 181 11.47 22.08 3.87
CA ASP A 181 10.49 22.24 4.94
C ASP A 181 9.71 20.93 5.15
N ARG A 182 9.25 20.27 4.06
CA ARG A 182 8.61 18.94 4.15
C ARG A 182 9.51 17.88 4.78
N LEU A 183 10.79 17.85 4.38
CA LEU A 183 11.78 16.91 4.93
C LEU A 183 11.99 17.18 6.43
N ALA A 184 12.18 18.44 6.83
CA ALA A 184 12.35 18.82 8.24
C ALA A 184 11.11 18.45 9.07
N GLN A 185 9.91 18.62 8.52
CA GLN A 185 8.65 18.26 9.17
C GLN A 185 8.53 16.76 9.45
N GLN A 186 9.02 15.90 8.55
CA GLN A 186 8.99 14.44 8.77
C GLN A 186 9.72 14.01 10.06
N TYR A 187 10.67 14.83 10.53
CA TYR A 187 11.44 14.61 11.75
C TYR A 187 11.10 15.57 12.89
N ASN A 188 9.95 16.25 12.83
CA ASN A 188 9.55 17.28 13.79
C ASN A 188 10.67 18.32 14.02
N ARG A 189 11.20 18.87 12.91
CA ARG A 189 12.16 19.98 12.89
C ARG A 189 11.54 21.21 12.24
N ARG A 190 12.16 22.37 12.48
CA ARG A 190 11.79 23.65 11.84
C ARG A 190 12.93 24.12 10.97
N PHE A 191 12.60 24.59 9.78
CA PHE A 191 13.51 25.22 8.84
C PHE A 191 13.28 26.74 8.83
N PHE A 192 14.33 27.55 8.96
CA PHE A 192 14.25 29.01 8.97
C PHE A 192 15.59 29.70 8.68
N LEU A 193 15.57 31.02 8.45
CA LEU A 193 16.77 31.86 8.36
C LEU A 193 17.06 32.49 9.72
N CYS A 194 18.28 32.35 10.25
CA CYS A 194 18.73 33.11 11.40
C CYS A 194 19.26 34.48 10.93
N PRO A 195 18.55 35.59 11.19
CA PRO A 195 18.88 36.91 10.64
C PRO A 195 20.23 37.47 11.13
N ILE A 196 20.61 37.18 12.38
CA ILE A 196 21.85 37.68 12.98
C ILE A 196 23.08 36.91 12.49
N ARG A 197 23.05 35.57 12.58
CA ARG A 197 24.14 34.72 12.04
C ARG A 197 24.17 34.69 10.52
N ASN A 198 23.09 35.13 9.87
CA ASN A 198 22.91 35.13 8.42
C ASN A 198 23.09 33.73 7.80
N ILE A 199 22.59 32.69 8.47
CA ILE A 199 22.62 31.31 7.99
C ILE A 199 21.23 30.66 8.08
N PRO A 200 20.88 29.75 7.17
CA PRO A 200 19.72 28.89 7.33
C PRO A 200 19.97 27.85 8.43
N VAL A 201 18.92 27.51 9.18
CA VAL A 201 18.98 26.61 10.33
C VAL A 201 17.84 25.62 10.26
N ILE A 202 18.15 24.35 10.52
CA ILE A 202 17.17 23.32 10.85
C ILE A 202 17.36 22.98 12.32
N ALA A 203 16.34 23.24 13.14
CA ALA A 203 16.41 23.03 14.59
C ALA A 203 15.14 22.39 15.15
N ARG A 204 15.29 21.72 16.30
CA ARG A 204 14.18 21.21 17.09
C ARG A 204 13.34 22.35 17.65
N PRO A 205 12.00 22.36 17.49
CA PRO A 205 11.15 23.30 18.19
C PRO A 205 11.43 23.29 19.70
N GLY A 206 11.53 24.44 20.34
CA GLY A 206 11.74 24.63 21.78
C GLY A 206 13.16 24.40 22.29
N TYR A 207 14.09 24.06 21.39
CA TYR A 207 15.49 23.87 21.75
C TYR A 207 16.32 25.09 21.36
N GLY A 208 17.00 25.69 22.33
CA GLY A 208 17.78 26.91 22.10
C GLY A 208 17.97 27.74 23.37
N ALA A 209 18.55 28.92 23.19
CA ALA A 209 18.90 29.83 24.28
C ALA A 209 17.66 30.34 25.02
N ALA A 210 17.87 30.75 26.27
CA ALA A 210 16.92 31.61 26.95
C ALA A 210 16.96 33.01 26.33
N LEU A 211 15.87 33.77 26.49
CA LEU A 211 15.88 35.18 26.14
C LEU A 211 16.91 35.90 27.02
N PRO A 212 17.74 36.82 26.46
CA PRO A 212 18.73 37.55 27.24
C PRO A 212 18.11 38.26 28.43
N ASP A 213 18.73 38.12 29.60
CA ASP A 213 18.41 38.87 30.80
C ASP A 213 19.52 39.91 31.01
N ASN A 214 19.25 41.18 30.68
CA ASN A 214 20.22 42.27 30.69
C ASN A 214 19.56 43.62 31.01
N ASP A 215 20.36 44.65 31.22
CA ASP A 215 19.89 45.99 31.61
C ASP A 215 18.97 46.67 30.57
N ASN A 216 18.92 46.14 29.34
CA ASN A 216 18.04 46.67 28.29
C ASN A 216 16.65 46.02 28.31
N LEU A 217 16.43 44.98 29.13
CA LEU A 217 15.16 44.30 29.25
C LEU A 217 14.13 45.23 29.89
N GLU A 218 13.14 45.66 29.10
CA GLU A 218 12.09 46.56 29.55
C GLU A 218 10.90 45.79 30.12
N ASN A 219 10.46 44.75 29.40
CA ASN A 219 9.26 44.01 29.75
C ASN A 219 9.39 42.53 29.39
N VAL A 220 8.84 41.66 30.24
CA VAL A 220 8.70 40.22 30.00
C VAL A 220 7.24 39.84 30.19
N GLN A 221 6.65 39.27 29.14
CA GLN A 221 5.34 38.65 29.18
C GLN A 221 5.50 37.14 29.15
N GLN A 222 4.89 36.46 30.12
CA GLN A 222 4.74 35.00 30.08
C GLN A 222 3.39 34.67 29.47
N SER A 223 3.38 33.75 28.53
CA SER A 223 2.17 33.26 27.87
C SER A 223 2.19 31.75 27.85
N LEU A 224 1.04 31.11 28.04
CA LEU A 224 0.88 29.71 27.73
C LEU A 224 0.25 29.61 26.35
N GLU A 225 1.02 29.22 25.34
CA GLU A 225 0.43 28.88 24.05
C GLU A 225 -0.20 27.50 24.17
N SER A 226 -1.49 27.47 24.49
CA SER A 226 -2.30 26.27 24.39
C SER A 226 -2.65 26.08 22.92
N ILE A 227 -1.81 25.35 22.18
CA ILE A 227 -2.22 24.79 20.89
C ILE A 227 -3.49 23.97 21.14
N ALA A 228 -4.47 24.04 20.24
CA ALA A 228 -5.64 23.16 20.33
C ALA A 228 -5.16 21.70 20.29
N THR A 229 -5.04 21.09 21.47
CA THR A 229 -4.60 19.71 21.61
C THR A 229 -5.74 18.81 21.12
N PRO A 230 -5.50 17.96 20.10
CA PRO A 230 -6.50 17.00 19.67
C PRO A 230 -6.83 16.02 20.82
N ALA A 231 -7.78 15.11 20.62
CA ALA A 231 -8.00 14.02 21.60
C ALA A 231 -6.82 13.03 21.62
N GLY A 232 -5.95 13.08 20.61
CA GLY A 232 -4.77 12.23 20.48
C GLY A 232 -4.09 12.41 19.13
N VAL A 233 -3.01 11.68 18.92
CA VAL A 233 -2.24 11.65 17.67
C VAL A 233 -2.13 10.23 17.16
N GLY A 234 -2.10 10.05 15.84
CA GLY A 234 -2.06 8.75 15.19
C GLY A 234 -1.20 8.73 13.93
N ILE A 235 -0.59 7.58 13.69
CA ILE A 235 0.18 7.23 12.50
C ILE A 235 -0.67 6.36 11.59
N LEU A 236 -0.82 6.78 10.34
CA LEU A 236 -1.44 6.01 9.27
C LEU A 236 -0.36 5.44 8.36
N GLY A 237 -0.11 4.13 8.49
CA GLY A 237 0.90 3.40 7.74
C GLY A 237 0.53 3.08 6.28
N SER A 238 1.31 2.18 5.68
CA SER A 238 1.02 1.59 4.37
C SER A 238 -0.23 0.69 4.40
N LEU A 239 -0.60 0.15 3.23
CA LEU A 239 -1.67 -0.84 3.12
C LEU A 239 -1.27 -2.11 3.86
N VAL A 240 -2.20 -2.68 4.63
CA VAL A 240 -1.95 -3.97 5.27
C VAL A 240 -1.87 -5.05 4.20
N ARG A 241 -0.80 -5.86 4.25
CA ARG A 241 -0.58 -6.98 3.34
C ARG A 241 -0.79 -8.30 4.06
N ILE A 242 -1.70 -9.11 3.56
CA ILE A 242 -2.09 -10.36 4.20
C ILE A 242 -1.77 -11.50 3.24
N GLN A 243 -0.74 -12.29 3.53
CA GLN A 243 -0.48 -13.50 2.78
C GLN A 243 -1.51 -14.56 3.15
N MET A 244 -2.23 -15.06 2.16
CA MET A 244 -3.24 -16.09 2.36
C MET A 244 -3.38 -17.02 1.16
N ARG A 245 -4.07 -18.16 1.37
CA ARG A 245 -4.42 -19.12 0.33
C ARG A 245 -5.88 -18.96 -0.08
N LEU A 246 -6.11 -18.85 -1.38
CA LEU A 246 -7.39 -18.58 -2.01
C LEU A 246 -7.74 -19.69 -2.99
N LYS A 247 -8.94 -20.24 -2.86
CA LYS A 247 -9.48 -21.21 -3.82
C LYS A 247 -9.70 -20.52 -5.17
N LEU A 248 -9.38 -21.21 -6.26
CA LEU A 248 -9.58 -20.71 -7.61
C LEU A 248 -10.63 -21.53 -8.38
N VAL A 249 -11.44 -20.87 -9.20
CA VAL A 249 -12.44 -21.49 -10.07
C VAL A 249 -12.16 -21.12 -11.52
N ALA A 250 -12.23 -22.11 -12.42
CA ALA A 250 -12.03 -21.87 -13.84
C ALA A 250 -13.12 -20.95 -14.39
N VAL A 251 -12.69 -19.89 -15.08
CA VAL A 251 -13.57 -18.93 -15.76
C VAL A 251 -13.13 -18.74 -17.20
N GLY A 252 -14.02 -18.24 -18.05
CA GLY A 252 -13.69 -17.78 -19.38
C GLY A 252 -14.15 -16.35 -19.62
N GLU A 253 -13.60 -15.72 -20.64
CA GLU A 253 -13.99 -14.39 -21.09
C GLU A 253 -15.17 -14.50 -22.06
N GLU A 254 -16.29 -13.87 -21.71
CA GLU A 254 -17.47 -13.78 -22.56
C GLU A 254 -17.29 -12.70 -23.64
N TRP A 255 -18.12 -12.73 -24.69
CA TRP A 255 -18.03 -11.76 -25.81
C TRP A 255 -18.12 -10.28 -25.41
N ASP A 256 -18.65 -9.97 -24.22
CA ASP A 256 -18.80 -8.62 -23.69
C ASP A 256 -17.69 -8.24 -22.67
N GLY A 257 -16.68 -9.09 -22.50
CA GLY A 257 -15.56 -8.88 -21.59
C GLY A 257 -15.83 -9.29 -20.13
N ARG A 258 -17.02 -9.80 -19.80
CA ARG A 258 -17.29 -10.37 -18.47
C ARG A 258 -16.60 -11.72 -18.32
N PHE A 259 -16.27 -12.08 -17.07
CA PHE A 259 -15.74 -13.40 -16.74
C PHE A 259 -16.80 -14.27 -16.09
N LEU A 260 -17.16 -15.36 -16.75
CA LEU A 260 -18.16 -16.33 -16.30
C LEU A 260 -17.51 -17.69 -15.98
N PRO A 261 -18.09 -18.50 -15.08
CA PRO A 261 -17.72 -19.91 -14.97
C PRO A 261 -17.70 -20.56 -16.36
N ILE A 262 -16.71 -21.41 -16.64
CA ILE A 262 -16.53 -21.93 -18.01
C ILE A 262 -17.78 -22.65 -18.54
N ASP A 263 -18.54 -23.32 -17.67
CA ASP A 263 -19.78 -24.01 -18.06
C ASP A 263 -20.97 -23.08 -18.29
N GLU A 264 -20.84 -21.79 -17.98
CA GLU A 264 -21.86 -20.76 -18.23
C GLU A 264 -21.60 -19.95 -19.51
N LEU A 265 -20.44 -20.15 -20.17
CA LEU A 265 -20.07 -19.42 -21.38
C LEU A 265 -21.05 -19.68 -22.52
N SER A 266 -21.43 -18.61 -23.23
CA SER A 266 -22.38 -18.68 -24.33
C SER A 266 -21.92 -19.58 -25.48
N TYR A 267 -20.61 -19.70 -25.67
CA TYR A 267 -19.97 -20.47 -26.75
C TYR A 267 -19.46 -21.85 -26.32
N ARG A 268 -19.84 -22.32 -25.12
CA ARG A 268 -19.47 -23.66 -24.65
C ARG A 268 -19.90 -24.76 -25.65
N PRO A 269 -19.23 -25.92 -25.66
CA PRO A 269 -19.65 -27.03 -26.51
C PRO A 269 -21.11 -27.43 -26.24
N ALA A 270 -21.82 -27.87 -27.28
CA ALA A 270 -23.26 -28.17 -27.21
C ALA A 270 -23.62 -29.36 -26.30
N ARG A 271 -22.63 -30.02 -25.69
CA ARG A 271 -22.85 -31.09 -24.71
C ARG A 271 -23.17 -30.51 -23.34
N SER A 272 -24.13 -31.11 -22.65
CA SER A 272 -24.47 -30.74 -21.27
C SER A 272 -23.74 -31.64 -20.27
N PRO A 273 -23.46 -31.14 -19.06
CA PRO A 273 -23.16 -32.00 -17.92
C PRO A 273 -24.22 -33.10 -17.82
N GLN A 274 -23.77 -34.34 -17.59
CA GLN A 274 -24.67 -35.48 -17.50
C GLN A 274 -24.07 -36.58 -16.61
N LYS A 275 -24.96 -37.36 -16.00
CA LYS A 275 -24.61 -38.53 -15.22
C LYS A 275 -24.14 -39.66 -16.12
N GLY A 276 -23.02 -40.28 -15.76
CA GLY A 276 -22.58 -41.52 -16.38
C GLY A 276 -23.62 -42.61 -16.21
N GLN A 277 -23.84 -43.40 -17.25
CA GLN A 277 -24.72 -44.55 -17.22
C GLN A 277 -24.10 -45.71 -17.98
N TRP A 278 -24.00 -46.86 -17.34
CA TRP A 278 -23.45 -48.09 -17.92
C TRP A 278 -24.47 -49.21 -17.83
N VAL A 279 -24.54 -49.99 -18.90
CA VAL A 279 -25.40 -51.18 -19.01
C VAL A 279 -24.48 -52.39 -19.11
N ILE A 280 -24.58 -53.29 -18.14
CA ILE A 280 -23.78 -54.49 -18.04
C ILE A 280 -24.68 -55.69 -18.29
N THR A 281 -24.31 -56.54 -19.23
CA THR A 281 -25.09 -57.72 -19.60
C THR A 281 -24.27 -59.00 -19.56
N PHE A 282 -24.85 -60.08 -19.04
CA PHE A 282 -24.31 -61.45 -19.12
C PHE A 282 -25.44 -62.48 -19.09
N SER A 283 -25.21 -63.67 -19.63
CA SER A 283 -26.24 -64.70 -19.74
C SER A 283 -26.11 -65.77 -18.66
N VAL A 284 -27.25 -66.23 -18.13
CA VAL A 284 -27.39 -67.34 -17.18
C VAL A 284 -28.50 -68.25 -17.69
N GLU A 285 -28.11 -69.38 -18.28
CA GLU A 285 -29.05 -70.37 -18.82
C GLU A 285 -30.00 -70.91 -17.76
N SER A 286 -31.21 -71.29 -18.19
CA SER A 286 -32.17 -71.96 -17.33
C SER A 286 -31.56 -73.19 -16.66
N GLY A 287 -31.57 -73.21 -15.31
CA GLY A 287 -31.00 -74.30 -14.51
C GLY A 287 -29.54 -74.09 -14.07
N ALA A 288 -28.82 -73.11 -14.61
CA ALA A 288 -27.48 -72.75 -14.15
C ALA A 288 -27.54 -71.81 -12.94
N THR A 289 -26.56 -71.89 -12.04
CA THR A 289 -26.50 -71.02 -10.85
C THR A 289 -25.63 -69.80 -11.12
N GLY A 290 -26.22 -68.60 -11.17
CA GLY A 290 -25.53 -67.34 -11.35
C GLY A 290 -25.23 -66.62 -10.02
N GLN A 291 -24.15 -65.82 -9.99
CA GLN A 291 -23.85 -64.88 -8.90
C GLN A 291 -23.16 -63.62 -9.46
N VAL A 292 -23.41 -62.47 -8.84
CA VAL A 292 -22.75 -61.19 -9.18
C VAL A 292 -22.00 -60.66 -7.97
N ILE A 293 -20.75 -60.27 -8.18
CA ILE A 293 -19.92 -59.53 -7.22
C ILE A 293 -19.56 -58.20 -7.87
N ALA A 294 -19.91 -57.09 -7.22
CA ALA A 294 -19.61 -55.76 -7.73
C ALA A 294 -18.92 -54.91 -6.68
N GLN A 295 -18.16 -53.92 -7.14
CA GLN A 295 -17.63 -52.85 -6.32
C GLN A 295 -17.98 -51.51 -6.97
N PHE A 296 -18.55 -50.58 -6.22
CA PHE A 296 -18.93 -49.24 -6.68
C PHE A 296 -18.35 -48.20 -5.74
N GLY A 297 -17.42 -47.36 -6.21
CA GLY A 297 -16.83 -46.29 -5.37
C GLY A 297 -16.26 -46.80 -4.04
N GLY A 298 -15.64 -47.98 -4.03
CA GLY A 298 -15.12 -48.63 -2.83
C GLY A 298 -16.10 -49.53 -2.07
N VAL A 299 -17.40 -49.46 -2.37
CA VAL A 299 -18.44 -50.30 -1.73
C VAL A 299 -18.53 -51.65 -2.43
N ARG A 300 -18.14 -52.74 -1.74
CA ARG A 300 -18.22 -54.11 -2.28
C ARG A 300 -19.57 -54.75 -1.95
N ILE A 301 -20.19 -55.35 -2.96
CA ILE A 301 -21.53 -55.95 -2.90
C ILE A 301 -21.45 -57.35 -3.50
N THR A 302 -21.87 -58.35 -2.73
CA THR A 302 -21.91 -59.75 -3.16
C THR A 302 -23.36 -60.20 -3.20
N GLY A 303 -23.87 -60.48 -4.40
CA GLY A 303 -25.20 -61.04 -4.59
C GLY A 303 -25.31 -62.46 -4.05
N VAL A 304 -26.52 -62.85 -3.66
CA VAL A 304 -26.85 -64.26 -3.36
C VAL A 304 -26.91 -65.03 -4.69
N SER A 305 -26.44 -66.27 -4.68
CA SER A 305 -26.54 -67.13 -5.87
C SER A 305 -28.00 -67.50 -6.19
N GLY A 306 -28.33 -67.58 -7.48
CA GLY A 306 -29.68 -67.93 -7.95
C GLY A 306 -29.65 -68.85 -9.16
N THR A 307 -30.61 -69.78 -9.26
CA THR A 307 -30.77 -70.63 -10.45
C THR A 307 -31.54 -69.91 -11.57
N GLY A 308 -30.87 -69.65 -12.68
CA GLY A 308 -31.37 -68.88 -13.83
C GLY A 308 -31.20 -67.36 -13.69
N ALA A 309 -31.39 -66.63 -14.80
CA ALA A 309 -31.16 -65.18 -14.86
C ALA A 309 -32.04 -64.39 -13.89
N SER A 310 -33.34 -64.70 -13.80
CA SER A 310 -34.28 -63.96 -12.94
C SER A 310 -33.93 -64.03 -11.46
N SER A 311 -33.60 -65.22 -10.95
CA SER A 311 -33.25 -65.37 -9.53
C SER A 311 -31.88 -64.78 -9.23
N THR A 312 -30.93 -64.88 -10.16
CA THR A 312 -29.62 -64.21 -10.07
C THR A 312 -29.80 -62.69 -9.97
N ALA A 313 -30.63 -62.11 -10.82
CA ALA A 313 -30.94 -60.67 -10.82
C ALA A 313 -31.59 -60.23 -9.51
N SER A 314 -32.61 -60.94 -9.03
CA SER A 314 -33.27 -60.65 -7.76
C SER A 314 -32.34 -60.80 -6.56
N GLY A 315 -31.47 -61.82 -6.57
CA GLY A 315 -30.47 -62.03 -5.51
C GLY A 315 -29.45 -60.90 -5.43
N PHE A 316 -29.03 -60.36 -6.57
CA PHE A 316 -28.15 -59.19 -6.60
C PHE A 316 -28.88 -57.89 -6.24
N GLN A 317 -30.11 -57.66 -6.72
CA GLN A 317 -30.93 -56.51 -6.33
C GLN A 317 -31.20 -56.49 -4.82
N GLY A 318 -31.45 -57.65 -4.21
CA GLY A 318 -31.60 -57.77 -2.76
C GLY A 318 -30.35 -57.33 -2.01
N ALA A 319 -29.16 -57.72 -2.47
CA ALA A 319 -27.88 -57.29 -1.89
C ALA A 319 -27.61 -55.78 -2.07
N LEU A 320 -28.01 -55.20 -3.21
CA LEU A 320 -27.92 -53.76 -3.45
C LEU A 320 -28.79 -52.98 -2.46
N ASN A 321 -30.03 -53.42 -2.24
CA ASN A 321 -31.00 -52.72 -1.39
C ASN A 321 -30.59 -52.65 0.08
N VAL A 322 -29.75 -53.58 0.56
CA VAL A 322 -29.24 -53.60 1.94
C VAL A 322 -27.84 -52.99 2.08
N SER A 323 -27.21 -52.55 0.99
CA SER A 323 -25.86 -51.99 1.00
C SER A 323 -25.87 -50.53 1.49
N THR A 324 -25.13 -50.25 2.57
CA THR A 324 -24.95 -48.88 3.07
C THR A 324 -23.86 -48.15 2.27
N GLY A 325 -24.09 -46.87 2.00
CA GLY A 325 -23.13 -46.03 1.27
C GLY A 325 -23.18 -46.14 -0.26
N LEU A 326 -23.92 -47.10 -0.83
CA LEU A 326 -24.08 -47.18 -2.29
C LEU A 326 -24.83 -45.95 -2.85
N THR A 327 -25.86 -45.47 -2.15
CA THR A 327 -26.72 -44.37 -2.63
C THR A 327 -26.00 -43.02 -2.74
N SER A 328 -24.84 -42.85 -2.11
CA SER A 328 -23.98 -41.68 -2.33
C SER A 328 -23.03 -41.84 -3.52
N GLN A 329 -22.86 -43.07 -4.04
CA GLN A 329 -21.97 -43.41 -5.13
C GLN A 329 -22.70 -43.64 -6.45
N ALA A 330 -23.74 -44.48 -6.46
CA ALA A 330 -24.46 -44.88 -7.68
C ALA A 330 -25.93 -45.23 -7.40
N THR A 331 -26.76 -45.11 -8.43
CA THR A 331 -28.06 -45.76 -8.53
C THR A 331 -27.91 -47.00 -9.40
N VAL A 332 -28.23 -48.19 -8.88
CA VAL A 332 -28.07 -49.46 -9.58
C VAL A 332 -29.43 -50.15 -9.70
N GLU A 333 -29.79 -50.48 -10.94
CA GLU A 333 -31.04 -51.18 -11.27
C GLU A 333 -30.71 -52.50 -11.97
N VAL A 334 -31.29 -53.61 -11.51
CA VAL A 334 -31.08 -54.94 -12.07
C VAL A 334 -32.38 -55.47 -12.67
N THR A 335 -32.33 -55.83 -13.95
CA THR A 335 -33.47 -56.37 -14.71
C THR A 335 -33.03 -57.63 -15.49
N THR A 336 -33.98 -58.32 -16.13
CA THR A 336 -33.68 -59.47 -16.99
C THR A 336 -34.41 -59.39 -18.33
N ILE A 337 -33.78 -59.92 -19.37
CA ILE A 337 -34.35 -60.08 -20.71
C ILE A 337 -34.05 -61.52 -21.14
N GLY A 338 -35.03 -62.42 -21.00
CA GLY A 338 -34.81 -63.86 -21.21
C GLY A 338 -33.77 -64.42 -20.24
N ASP A 339 -32.75 -65.08 -20.78
CA ASP A 339 -31.62 -65.63 -20.01
C ASP A 339 -30.51 -64.59 -19.75
N THR A 340 -30.71 -63.33 -20.11
CA THR A 340 -29.71 -62.27 -19.89
C THR A 340 -30.06 -61.44 -18.66
N VAL A 341 -29.10 -61.30 -17.75
CA VAL A 341 -29.13 -60.34 -16.63
C VAL A 341 -28.63 -58.99 -17.15
N VAL A 342 -29.36 -57.92 -16.87
CA VAL A 342 -29.05 -56.55 -17.28
C VAL A 342 -28.92 -55.67 -16.03
N ILE A 343 -27.73 -55.15 -15.78
CA ILE A 343 -27.44 -54.25 -14.66
C ILE A 343 -27.21 -52.85 -15.24
N THR A 344 -28.04 -51.88 -14.85
CA THR A 344 -27.87 -50.47 -15.20
C THR A 344 -27.31 -49.72 -14.00
N VAL A 345 -26.14 -49.12 -14.18
CA VAL A 345 -25.43 -48.33 -13.16
C VAL A 345 -25.48 -46.88 -13.59
N THR A 346 -25.99 -45.99 -12.76
CA THR A 346 -26.09 -44.55 -13.03
C THR A 346 -25.41 -43.76 -11.92
N GLU A 347 -24.64 -42.73 -12.26
CA GLU A 347 -24.01 -41.86 -11.27
C GLU A 347 -25.03 -41.04 -10.48
N VAL A 348 -24.70 -40.71 -9.24
CA VAL A 348 -25.56 -39.86 -8.40
C VAL A 348 -25.41 -38.39 -8.78
N ARG A 349 -24.20 -37.99 -9.19
CA ARG A 349 -23.87 -36.61 -9.61
C ARG A 349 -23.37 -36.59 -11.05
N GLU A 350 -23.59 -35.47 -11.72
CA GLU A 350 -23.09 -35.24 -13.08
C GLU A 350 -21.57 -35.26 -13.07
N GLY A 351 -20.98 -36.10 -13.93
CA GLY A 351 -19.53 -36.18 -14.03
C GLY A 351 -18.81 -36.71 -12.79
N GLN A 352 -19.49 -37.44 -11.91
CA GLN A 352 -18.87 -37.96 -10.70
C GLN A 352 -17.61 -38.79 -11.02
N GLY A 353 -17.69 -39.55 -12.11
CA GLY A 353 -16.71 -40.54 -12.49
C GLY A 353 -16.71 -41.71 -11.52
N LEU A 354 -17.72 -42.55 -11.65
CA LEU A 354 -17.86 -43.75 -10.85
C LEU A 354 -16.80 -44.79 -11.27
N ASP A 355 -15.90 -45.12 -10.36
CA ASP A 355 -15.08 -46.33 -10.47
C ASP A 355 -15.92 -47.54 -10.03
N PHE A 356 -16.03 -48.54 -10.92
CA PHE A 356 -16.73 -49.77 -10.62
C PHE A 356 -16.10 -50.99 -11.28
N SER A 357 -16.25 -52.13 -10.61
CA SER A 357 -15.92 -53.44 -11.15
C SER A 357 -17.08 -54.40 -10.94
N ILE A 358 -17.35 -55.25 -11.93
CA ILE A 358 -18.41 -56.26 -11.85
C ILE A 358 -17.85 -57.58 -12.35
N ILE A 359 -17.95 -58.60 -11.52
CA ILE A 359 -17.60 -59.99 -11.82
C ILE A 359 -18.89 -60.80 -11.72
N ALA A 360 -19.25 -61.47 -12.81
CA ALA A 360 -20.35 -62.43 -12.83
C ALA A 360 -19.80 -63.85 -12.89
N THR A 361 -20.40 -64.77 -12.15
CA THR A 361 -20.09 -66.20 -12.22
C THR A 361 -21.34 -67.01 -12.56
N VAL A 362 -21.15 -68.10 -13.32
CA VAL A 362 -22.19 -69.08 -13.66
C VAL A 362 -21.63 -70.47 -13.38
N ASN A 363 -22.36 -71.26 -12.57
CA ASN A 363 -21.92 -72.55 -12.03
C ASN A 363 -20.53 -72.48 -11.36
N GLY A 364 -20.25 -71.38 -10.68
CA GLY A 364 -18.98 -71.13 -9.99
C GLY A 364 -17.81 -70.68 -10.88
N SER A 365 -18.01 -70.59 -12.20
CA SER A 365 -16.99 -70.11 -13.15
C SER A 365 -17.27 -68.67 -13.60
N SER A 366 -16.24 -67.83 -13.70
CA SER A 366 -16.41 -66.46 -14.19
C SER A 366 -16.88 -66.44 -15.65
N VAL A 367 -17.86 -65.60 -15.95
CA VAL A 367 -18.35 -65.36 -17.31
C VAL A 367 -17.98 -63.96 -17.77
N ASN A 368 -17.82 -63.80 -19.09
CA ASN A 368 -17.57 -62.49 -19.68
C ASN A 368 -18.82 -61.61 -19.54
N THR A 369 -18.64 -60.43 -18.96
CA THR A 369 -19.64 -59.37 -18.93
C THR A 369 -19.44 -58.44 -20.11
N ASN A 370 -20.51 -58.07 -20.80
CA ASN A 370 -20.48 -57.01 -21.80
C ASN A 370 -20.88 -55.70 -21.14
N ILE A 371 -19.97 -54.73 -21.09
CA ILE A 371 -20.18 -53.42 -20.47
C ILE A 371 -20.31 -52.39 -21.58
N VAL A 372 -21.49 -51.78 -21.70
CA VAL A 372 -21.78 -50.73 -22.67
C VAL A 372 -21.99 -49.42 -21.92
N GLU A 373 -21.25 -48.39 -22.30
CA GLU A 373 -21.48 -47.02 -21.84
C GLU A 373 -22.72 -46.45 -22.56
N ALA A 374 -23.84 -46.36 -21.84
CA ALA A 374 -25.08 -45.82 -22.37
C ALA A 374 -25.08 -44.29 -22.37
N LYS A 375 -24.48 -43.66 -21.35
CA LYS A 375 -24.25 -42.22 -21.28
C LYS A 375 -22.87 -41.96 -20.68
N ALA A 376 -22.09 -41.11 -21.35
CA ALA A 376 -20.79 -40.71 -20.83
C ALA A 376 -20.92 -39.81 -19.61
N SER A 377 -20.20 -40.11 -18.55
CA SER A 377 -20.08 -39.24 -17.39
C SER A 377 -19.43 -37.91 -17.81
N ARG A 378 -20.10 -36.78 -17.56
CA ARG A 378 -19.57 -35.44 -17.88
C ARG A 378 -19.88 -34.43 -16.79
N ALA A 379 -18.85 -33.85 -16.14
CA ALA A 379 -19.04 -32.80 -15.13
C ALA A 379 -19.16 -31.42 -15.78
N SER A 380 -18.54 -31.26 -16.94
CA SER A 380 -18.43 -29.99 -17.66
C SER A 380 -18.66 -30.20 -19.15
N ALA A 381 -19.20 -29.16 -19.79
CA ALA A 381 -19.30 -29.10 -21.24
C ALA A 381 -17.92 -29.12 -21.91
N TRP A 382 -16.82 -28.90 -21.19
CA TRP A 382 -15.46 -28.84 -21.72
C TRP A 382 -14.67 -30.14 -21.59
N GLU A 383 -15.24 -31.19 -20.98
CA GLU A 383 -14.49 -32.40 -20.62
C GLU A 383 -13.84 -33.18 -21.76
N GLN A 384 -14.36 -33.08 -22.98
CA GLN A 384 -13.81 -33.76 -24.14
C GLN A 384 -13.23 -32.77 -25.16
N SER A 385 -13.17 -31.48 -24.81
CA SER A 385 -12.57 -30.45 -25.65
C SER A 385 -11.06 -30.65 -25.65
N ASP A 386 -10.43 -30.40 -26.79
CA ASP A 386 -8.98 -30.28 -26.81
C ASP A 386 -8.55 -28.85 -26.44
N PRO A 387 -7.84 -28.62 -25.31
CA PRO A 387 -7.45 -27.27 -24.87
C PRO A 387 -6.50 -26.55 -25.84
N ASN A 388 -5.96 -27.27 -26.81
CA ASN A 388 -5.10 -26.72 -27.87
C ASN A 388 -5.86 -26.27 -29.11
N SER A 389 -7.11 -26.71 -29.31
CA SER A 389 -7.90 -26.39 -30.50
C SER A 389 -9.29 -25.84 -30.19
N PHE A 390 -9.98 -26.35 -29.18
CA PHE A 390 -11.39 -26.08 -28.88
C PHE A 390 -12.25 -26.13 -30.16
N ASP A 391 -12.08 -27.17 -30.96
CA ASP A 391 -12.81 -27.39 -32.22
C ASP A 391 -14.30 -27.71 -32.02
N ASP A 392 -14.71 -28.02 -30.79
CA ASP A 392 -16.06 -28.39 -30.40
C ASP A 392 -16.89 -27.24 -29.79
N VAL A 393 -16.40 -25.99 -29.85
CA VAL A 393 -17.16 -24.80 -29.44
C VAL A 393 -18.40 -24.56 -30.29
N THR A 394 -19.40 -23.92 -29.69
CA THR A 394 -20.66 -23.59 -30.37
C THR A 394 -20.64 -22.13 -30.82
N ALA A 395 -20.92 -21.87 -32.10
CA ALA A 395 -21.16 -20.50 -32.56
C ALA A 395 -22.45 -19.93 -31.94
N THR A 396 -22.49 -18.63 -31.70
CA THR A 396 -23.66 -17.95 -31.12
C THR A 396 -24.13 -16.84 -32.05
N ASP A 397 -25.29 -16.25 -31.76
CA ASP A 397 -25.77 -15.07 -32.50
C ASP A 397 -24.81 -13.87 -32.42
N ARG A 398 -23.90 -13.86 -31.43
CA ARG A 398 -22.91 -12.80 -31.20
C ARG A 398 -21.50 -13.17 -31.63
N LEU A 399 -21.17 -14.46 -31.65
CA LEU A 399 -19.82 -14.95 -31.95
C LEU A 399 -19.85 -15.93 -33.13
N SER A 400 -19.09 -15.60 -34.18
CA SER A 400 -18.74 -16.61 -35.18
C SER A 400 -17.98 -17.76 -34.54
N TYR A 401 -18.03 -18.95 -35.14
CA TYR A 401 -17.29 -20.12 -34.65
C TYR A 401 -15.80 -19.83 -34.41
N LYS A 402 -15.13 -19.10 -35.31
CA LYS A 402 -13.72 -18.75 -35.15
C LYS A 402 -13.46 -17.75 -34.02
N ALA A 403 -14.39 -16.81 -33.79
CA ALA A 403 -14.30 -15.90 -32.66
C ALA A 403 -14.51 -16.63 -31.32
N ALA A 404 -15.50 -17.53 -31.26
CA ALA A 404 -15.72 -18.42 -30.13
C ALA A 404 -14.49 -19.30 -29.82
N GLN A 405 -13.90 -19.90 -30.86
CA GLN A 405 -12.68 -20.71 -30.75
C GLN A 405 -11.50 -19.88 -30.22
N ALA A 406 -11.32 -18.64 -30.72
CA ALA A 406 -10.26 -17.75 -30.25
C ALA A 406 -10.45 -17.33 -28.78
N LEU A 407 -11.68 -17.04 -28.36
CA LEU A 407 -11.98 -16.75 -26.95
C LEU A 407 -11.75 -17.98 -26.06
N ALA A 408 -12.17 -19.17 -26.49
CA ALA A 408 -11.90 -20.41 -25.79
C ALA A 408 -10.40 -20.64 -25.60
N LEU A 409 -9.60 -20.53 -26.68
CA LEU A 409 -8.14 -20.65 -26.64
C LEU A 409 -7.45 -19.62 -25.74
N LYS A 410 -8.03 -18.41 -25.64
CA LYS A 410 -7.51 -17.31 -24.82
C LYS A 410 -7.76 -17.56 -23.33
N SER A 411 -8.95 -18.03 -22.94
CA SER A 411 -9.39 -18.02 -21.54
C SER A 411 -9.69 -19.39 -20.91
N VAL A 412 -10.28 -20.33 -21.66
CA VAL A 412 -10.74 -21.61 -21.09
C VAL A 412 -9.54 -22.45 -20.67
N PHE A 413 -9.56 -22.96 -19.43
CA PHE A 413 -8.43 -23.59 -18.75
C PHE A 413 -7.20 -22.69 -18.53
N ARG A 414 -7.25 -21.40 -18.88
CA ARG A 414 -6.14 -20.45 -18.63
C ARG A 414 -6.46 -19.44 -17.55
N TYR A 415 -7.73 -19.08 -17.41
CA TYR A 415 -8.17 -18.05 -16.47
C TYR A 415 -8.85 -18.71 -15.28
N TYR A 416 -8.36 -18.38 -14.09
CA TYR A 416 -8.82 -18.93 -12.84
C TYR A 416 -9.11 -17.79 -11.87
N ARG A 417 -10.37 -17.58 -11.51
CA ARG A 417 -10.81 -16.49 -10.63
C ARG A 417 -10.82 -16.97 -9.18
N VAL A 418 -10.52 -16.09 -8.24
CA VAL A 418 -10.75 -16.35 -6.81
C VAL A 418 -12.21 -16.72 -6.57
N ALA A 419 -12.43 -17.82 -5.86
CA ALA A 419 -13.76 -18.33 -5.52
C ALA A 419 -14.46 -17.40 -4.51
N ASP A 420 -15.78 -17.56 -4.35
CA ASP A 420 -16.54 -16.84 -3.31
C ASP A 420 -16.47 -17.52 -1.93
N ASP A 421 -15.93 -18.73 -1.88
CA ASP A 421 -15.79 -19.54 -0.68
C ASP A 421 -14.33 -19.69 -0.22
N ASP A 422 -14.16 -19.93 1.08
CA ASP A 422 -12.86 -20.17 1.68
C ASP A 422 -12.22 -21.46 1.16
N VAL A 423 -10.89 -21.50 1.12
CA VAL A 423 -10.13 -22.70 0.70
C VAL A 423 -10.41 -23.92 1.59
N SER A 424 -10.83 -23.70 2.84
CA SER A 424 -11.21 -24.76 3.77
C SER A 424 -12.58 -25.39 3.54
N ALA A 425 -13.41 -24.84 2.64
CA ALA A 425 -14.73 -25.41 2.31
C ALA A 425 -14.64 -26.77 1.59
N GLY A 426 -13.47 -27.09 1.03
CA GLY A 426 -13.24 -28.24 0.17
C GLY A 426 -13.73 -28.01 -1.27
N TRP A 427 -13.42 -28.94 -2.16
CA TRP A 427 -13.74 -28.82 -3.59
C TRP A 427 -15.07 -29.47 -3.99
N ASP A 428 -15.55 -30.43 -3.21
CA ASP A 428 -16.73 -31.23 -3.56
C ASP A 428 -18.06 -30.67 -3.02
N LYS A 429 -18.01 -29.60 -2.22
CA LYS A 429 -19.20 -28.89 -1.72
C LYS A 429 -19.59 -27.77 -2.66
N ALA A 430 -20.29 -28.11 -3.74
CA ALA A 430 -20.96 -27.09 -4.56
C ALA A 430 -22.07 -26.43 -3.72
N GLY A 431 -22.00 -25.11 -3.51
CA GLY A 431 -23.08 -24.30 -2.92
C GLY A 431 -23.04 -24.11 -1.40
N GLY A 432 -22.00 -24.57 -0.70
CA GLY A 432 -21.72 -24.14 0.66
C GLY A 432 -21.01 -22.79 0.62
N PHE A 433 -21.74 -21.67 0.74
CA PHE A 433 -21.18 -20.32 0.76
C PHE A 433 -20.40 -20.04 2.07
N ASP A 434 -19.39 -20.85 2.36
CA ASP A 434 -18.48 -20.59 3.46
C ASP A 434 -17.64 -19.37 3.09
N LYS A 435 -18.06 -18.20 3.57
CA LYS A 435 -17.39 -16.91 3.36
C LYS A 435 -15.88 -17.02 3.55
N ILE A 436 -15.11 -16.39 2.66
CA ILE A 436 -13.64 -16.30 2.74
C ILE A 436 -13.23 -15.77 4.11
N ILE A 437 -12.32 -16.48 4.79
CA ILE A 437 -11.76 -16.08 6.09
C ILE A 437 -10.44 -15.37 5.82
N VAL A 438 -10.41 -14.07 6.10
CA VAL A 438 -9.18 -13.28 5.96
C VAL A 438 -8.48 -13.17 7.32
N PRO A 439 -7.22 -13.63 7.44
CA PRO A 439 -6.44 -13.53 8.68
C PRO A 439 -6.40 -12.12 9.27
N GLY A 440 -6.57 -11.98 10.59
CA GLY A 440 -6.61 -10.69 11.29
C GLY A 440 -7.85 -9.80 11.03
N TYR A 441 -8.66 -10.10 10.00
CA TYR A 441 -9.86 -9.33 9.65
C TYR A 441 -11.17 -10.08 9.93
N GLY A 442 -11.17 -11.41 9.73
CA GLY A 442 -12.33 -12.28 9.85
C GLY A 442 -12.99 -12.59 8.50
N LYS A 443 -14.25 -13.03 8.55
CA LYS A 443 -15.02 -13.39 7.35
C LYS A 443 -15.40 -12.15 6.54
N ILE A 444 -15.27 -12.23 5.21
CA ILE A 444 -15.72 -11.19 4.28
C ILE A 444 -16.98 -11.63 3.51
N ASP A 445 -17.84 -10.68 3.20
CA ASP A 445 -19.12 -10.94 2.54
C ASP A 445 -18.99 -11.01 1.02
N ASN A 446 -17.96 -10.38 0.46
CA ASN A 446 -17.72 -10.33 -0.98
C ASN A 446 -16.22 -10.43 -1.26
N ARG A 447 -15.84 -11.36 -2.15
CA ARG A 447 -14.46 -11.51 -2.60
C ARG A 447 -13.87 -10.20 -3.14
N LEU A 448 -14.67 -9.31 -3.74
CA LEU A 448 -14.23 -8.00 -4.29
C LEU A 448 -13.63 -7.05 -3.25
N MET A 449 -13.76 -7.36 -1.96
CA MET A 449 -13.03 -6.67 -0.90
C MET A 449 -11.52 -6.96 -0.95
N LEU A 450 -11.10 -8.04 -1.60
CA LEU A 450 -9.69 -8.41 -1.76
C LEU A 450 -9.06 -7.65 -2.94
N MET A 451 -7.88 -7.07 -2.71
CA MET A 451 -7.01 -6.56 -3.76
C MET A 451 -5.80 -7.46 -3.84
N LEU A 452 -5.77 -8.33 -4.86
CA LEU A 452 -4.69 -9.29 -5.04
C LEU A 452 -3.38 -8.56 -5.39
N GLN A 453 -2.29 -9.03 -4.79
CA GLN A 453 -0.93 -8.62 -5.15
C GLN A 453 -0.29 -9.69 -6.03
N PRO A 454 0.72 -9.33 -6.86
CA PRO A 454 1.51 -10.29 -7.62
C PRO A 454 2.53 -11.07 -6.75
N THR A 455 2.69 -10.67 -5.49
CA THR A 455 3.69 -11.18 -4.55
C THR A 455 3.05 -11.54 -3.20
N MET A 456 3.67 -12.46 -2.46
CA MET A 456 3.37 -12.80 -1.06
C MET A 456 4.33 -12.08 -0.09
N VAL A 457 4.03 -12.12 1.21
CA VAL A 457 4.73 -11.35 2.27
C VAL A 457 6.03 -12.03 2.72
N GLU A 458 6.08 -13.37 2.66
CA GLU A 458 7.20 -14.16 3.16
C GLU A 458 8.52 -13.90 2.42
N GLN A 459 9.59 -13.76 3.21
CA GLN A 459 10.96 -13.76 2.72
C GLN A 459 11.29 -15.14 2.14
N ALA A 460 11.76 -15.19 0.89
CA ALA A 460 12.22 -16.45 0.32
C ALA A 460 13.43 -16.97 1.13
N ILE A 461 13.25 -18.07 1.86
CA ILE A 461 14.35 -18.79 2.50
C ILE A 461 14.95 -19.68 1.41
N PRO A 462 16.21 -19.45 0.97
CA PRO A 462 16.81 -20.29 -0.05
C PRO A 462 16.92 -21.72 0.47
N ALA A 463 16.32 -22.67 -0.26
CA ALA A 463 16.60 -24.07 -0.03
C ALA A 463 18.08 -24.34 -0.35
N ALA A 464 18.76 -25.12 0.50
CA ALA A 464 20.10 -25.62 0.18
C ALA A 464 20.06 -26.33 -1.18
N ARG A 465 21.04 -26.04 -2.03
CA ARG A 465 21.19 -26.73 -3.32
C ARG A 465 21.40 -28.21 -3.05
N GLU A 466 20.46 -29.08 -3.43
CA GLU A 466 20.67 -30.53 -3.40
C GLU A 466 21.80 -30.88 -4.37
N GLU A 467 22.99 -31.20 -3.85
CA GLU A 467 24.18 -31.52 -4.64
C GLU A 467 24.04 -32.86 -5.42
N ASP A 468 23.14 -33.74 -4.98
CA ASP A 468 22.93 -35.08 -5.55
C ASP A 468 21.84 -35.13 -6.65
N ARG A 469 21.16 -34.02 -6.96
CA ARG A 469 20.09 -33.99 -7.98
C ARG A 469 20.69 -33.99 -9.39
N GLN A 470 21.00 -35.19 -9.94
CA GLN A 470 21.48 -35.33 -11.31
C GLN A 470 20.40 -34.92 -12.31
N ALA A 471 20.72 -33.92 -13.14
CA ALA A 471 19.86 -33.42 -14.21
C ALA A 471 19.57 -34.52 -15.23
N GLY A 472 18.36 -35.06 -15.21
CA GLY A 472 17.85 -35.87 -16.32
C GLY A 472 17.71 -35.00 -17.57
N GLY A 473 18.53 -35.28 -18.59
CA GLY A 473 18.35 -34.90 -20.01
C GLY A 473 17.67 -33.56 -20.36
N SER A 474 18.50 -32.55 -20.67
CA SER A 474 18.31 -31.43 -21.63
C SER A 474 17.00 -30.60 -21.74
N ALA A 475 15.94 -30.80 -20.95
CA ALA A 475 14.75 -29.92 -21.02
C ALA A 475 14.09 -29.58 -19.66
N ALA A 476 14.38 -30.32 -18.59
CA ALA A 476 13.76 -30.14 -17.28
C ALA A 476 14.34 -28.99 -16.43
N PHE A 477 15.38 -28.28 -16.91
CA PHE A 477 16.10 -27.28 -16.11
C PHE A 477 15.34 -25.94 -15.93
N LEU A 478 14.20 -25.74 -16.61
CA LEU A 478 13.43 -24.49 -16.55
C LEU A 478 12.17 -24.56 -15.67
N ALA A 479 11.76 -25.75 -15.21
CA ALA A 479 10.44 -25.94 -14.59
C ALA A 479 10.44 -25.87 -13.05
N GLU A 480 11.55 -26.17 -12.39
CA GLU A 480 11.79 -25.76 -11.01
C GLU A 480 13.06 -24.91 -11.00
N VAL A 481 12.99 -23.68 -11.51
CA VAL A 481 13.91 -22.68 -10.97
C VAL A 481 13.49 -22.60 -9.50
N PRO A 482 14.33 -23.03 -8.52
CA PRO A 482 14.07 -22.72 -7.13
C PRO A 482 13.68 -21.25 -7.07
N ASP A 483 12.84 -20.84 -6.12
CA ASP A 483 12.82 -19.42 -5.76
C ASP A 483 14.23 -19.16 -5.20
N TYR A 484 15.20 -18.94 -6.09
CA TYR A 484 16.50 -18.48 -5.75
C TYR A 484 16.17 -17.17 -5.12
N TYR A 485 16.29 -17.17 -3.80
CA TYR A 485 16.43 -15.96 -3.05
C TYR A 485 17.52 -15.22 -3.79
N ASP A 486 17.11 -14.25 -4.61
CA ASP A 486 18.07 -13.43 -5.31
C ASP A 486 18.92 -12.68 -4.28
N GLY A 487 18.48 -12.69 -3.01
CA GLY A 487 19.15 -12.17 -1.86
C GLY A 487 18.43 -10.98 -1.27
N TYR A 488 17.36 -10.56 -1.94
CA TYR A 488 16.83 -9.26 -1.76
C TYR A 488 15.45 -9.18 -2.44
N SER A 489 14.44 -9.65 -1.75
CA SER A 489 13.04 -9.29 -1.96
C SER A 489 12.40 -9.80 -0.69
N ARG A 490 11.77 -8.93 0.13
CA ARG A 490 10.89 -9.46 1.19
C ARG A 490 9.70 -10.17 0.55
N ASP A 491 9.37 -9.74 -0.67
CA ASP A 491 8.31 -10.27 -1.47
C ASP A 491 8.74 -11.53 -2.23
N ARG A 492 8.04 -12.63 -2.01
CA ARG A 492 8.14 -13.81 -2.87
C ARG A 492 7.05 -13.75 -3.95
N GLN A 493 7.31 -14.23 -5.17
CA GLN A 493 6.27 -14.25 -6.22
C GLN A 493 5.07 -15.08 -5.75
N ALA A 494 3.85 -14.69 -6.11
CA ALA A 494 2.68 -15.50 -5.85
C ALA A 494 2.86 -16.94 -6.38
N VAL A 495 2.29 -17.91 -5.68
CA VAL A 495 2.42 -19.34 -6.00
C VAL A 495 1.04 -19.94 -6.18
N VAL A 496 0.88 -20.88 -7.11
CA VAL A 496 -0.34 -21.69 -7.20
C VAL A 496 0.00 -23.13 -6.85
N TYR A 497 -0.85 -23.72 -6.02
CA TYR A 497 -0.84 -25.14 -5.67
C TYR A 497 -2.02 -25.83 -6.33
N GLY A 498 -1.87 -27.09 -6.71
CA GLY A 498 -2.98 -27.84 -7.26
C GLY A 498 -2.58 -29.08 -8.02
N GLN A 499 -3.60 -29.89 -8.30
CA GLN A 499 -3.47 -31.03 -9.19
C GLN A 499 -3.68 -30.56 -10.63
N ILE A 500 -2.70 -30.82 -11.50
CA ILE A 500 -2.75 -30.51 -12.93
C ILE A 500 -2.21 -31.69 -13.73
N ALA A 501 -2.60 -31.78 -15.00
CA ALA A 501 -2.09 -32.78 -15.92
C ALA A 501 -0.58 -32.60 -16.10
N THR A 502 0.17 -33.71 -16.06
CA THR A 502 1.65 -33.67 -16.14
C THR A 502 2.15 -33.00 -17.42
N ILE A 503 1.41 -33.19 -18.52
CA ILE A 503 1.69 -32.54 -19.82
C ILE A 503 1.56 -31.01 -19.77
N CYS A 504 0.81 -30.43 -18.82
CA CYS A 504 0.73 -28.98 -18.66
C CYS A 504 2.06 -28.40 -18.12
N GLN A 505 2.86 -29.18 -17.41
CA GLN A 505 4.16 -28.76 -16.87
C GLN A 505 5.33 -28.98 -17.84
N GLY A 506 5.15 -29.82 -18.86
CA GLY A 506 6.26 -30.27 -19.71
C GLY A 506 7.20 -31.27 -19.02
N GLU A 507 6.85 -31.77 -17.82
CA GLU A 507 7.63 -32.74 -17.05
C GLU A 507 6.98 -34.14 -17.07
N TRP A 508 7.81 -35.19 -17.17
CA TRP A 508 7.38 -36.59 -17.11
C TRP A 508 7.74 -37.19 -15.74
N PHE A 509 6.74 -37.64 -14.98
CA PHE A 509 6.93 -38.29 -13.68
C PHE A 509 6.99 -39.82 -13.83
N THR A 510 7.93 -40.48 -13.14
CA THR A 510 8.24 -41.90 -13.39
C THR A 510 7.35 -42.89 -12.64
N ASP A 511 6.68 -42.57 -11.53
CA ASP A 511 5.90 -43.58 -10.78
C ASP A 511 4.60 -43.01 -10.15
N ASN A 512 3.50 -43.77 -10.32
CA ASN A 512 2.14 -43.60 -9.74
C ASN A 512 1.31 -42.33 -10.04
N HIS A 513 1.90 -41.23 -10.53
CA HIS A 513 1.19 -40.00 -10.92
C HIS A 513 1.10 -39.82 -12.44
N ARG A 514 0.85 -40.91 -13.18
CA ARG A 514 1.02 -40.96 -14.65
C ARG A 514 0.24 -39.88 -15.43
N LEU A 515 -0.83 -39.34 -14.87
CA LEU A 515 -1.69 -38.37 -15.56
C LEU A 515 -1.75 -36.99 -14.90
N ASN A 516 -1.69 -36.89 -13.55
CA ASN A 516 -1.75 -35.61 -12.83
C ASN A 516 -0.78 -35.52 -11.66
N THR A 517 -0.35 -34.30 -11.34
CA THR A 517 0.42 -33.97 -10.13
C THR A 517 -0.38 -34.20 -8.83
N PRO A 518 0.27 -34.27 -7.66
CA PRO A 518 -0.42 -34.18 -6.38
C PRO A 518 -1.18 -32.86 -6.22
N GLU A 519 -2.24 -32.84 -5.41
CA GLU A 519 -3.11 -31.66 -5.23
C GLU A 519 -2.50 -30.55 -4.38
N ASP A 520 -1.52 -30.87 -3.53
CA ASP A 520 -0.78 -29.95 -2.69
C ASP A 520 0.53 -29.47 -3.33
N ARG A 521 0.76 -29.85 -4.59
CA ARG A 521 1.99 -29.56 -5.31
C ARG A 521 1.97 -28.15 -5.88
N ARG A 522 3.08 -27.44 -5.75
CA ARG A 522 3.32 -26.17 -6.46
C ARG A 522 3.30 -26.38 -7.97
N ILE A 523 2.62 -25.48 -8.67
CA ILE A 523 2.51 -25.47 -10.12
C ILE A 523 3.61 -24.58 -10.72
N SER A 524 4.33 -25.14 -11.70
CA SER A 524 5.41 -24.45 -12.41
C SER A 524 4.96 -23.65 -13.64
N VAL A 525 3.69 -23.77 -14.05
CA VAL A 525 3.16 -23.03 -15.20
C VAL A 525 3.20 -21.53 -14.89
N PRO A 526 3.90 -20.70 -15.70
CA PRO A 526 3.95 -19.26 -15.47
C PRO A 526 2.56 -18.65 -15.49
N PHE A 527 2.32 -17.71 -14.59
CA PHE A 527 1.06 -16.98 -14.53
C PHE A 527 1.27 -15.53 -14.12
N SER A 528 0.26 -14.71 -14.39
CA SER A 528 0.14 -13.33 -13.94
C SER A 528 -1.16 -13.15 -13.18
N ILE A 529 -1.27 -12.09 -12.37
CA ILE A 529 -2.46 -11.78 -11.59
C ILE A 529 -3.11 -10.50 -12.14
N ASP A 530 -4.36 -10.61 -12.56
CA ASP A 530 -5.26 -9.47 -12.76
C ASP A 530 -5.94 -9.15 -11.43
N SER A 531 -5.45 -8.11 -10.75
CA SER A 531 -5.93 -7.70 -9.43
C SER A 531 -7.34 -7.11 -9.46
N LEU A 532 -7.78 -6.56 -10.59
CA LEU A 532 -9.10 -5.94 -10.75
C LEU A 532 -10.20 -7.01 -10.84
N ASN A 533 -9.98 -8.02 -11.68
CA ASN A 533 -10.93 -9.11 -11.88
C ASN A 533 -10.71 -10.29 -10.92
N GLN A 534 -9.61 -10.25 -10.16
CA GLN A 534 -9.18 -11.30 -9.22
C GLN A 534 -8.89 -12.64 -9.92
N ILE A 535 -8.16 -12.58 -11.03
CA ILE A 535 -7.90 -13.73 -11.91
C ILE A 535 -6.40 -14.03 -11.95
N ALA A 536 -6.06 -15.30 -11.76
CA ALA A 536 -4.77 -15.87 -12.15
C ALA A 536 -4.83 -16.28 -13.64
N ILE A 537 -3.96 -15.67 -14.44
CA ILE A 537 -3.88 -15.87 -15.89
C ILE A 537 -2.63 -16.69 -16.20
N PHE A 538 -2.82 -17.97 -16.55
CA PHE A 538 -1.73 -18.87 -16.91
C PHE A 538 -1.29 -18.70 -18.36
N GLY A 539 0.02 -18.86 -18.61
CA GLY A 539 0.60 -18.79 -19.94
C GLY A 539 0.16 -19.93 -20.89
N GLY A 540 -0.30 -21.04 -20.32
CA GLY A 540 -0.82 -22.20 -21.05
C GLY A 540 -2.08 -22.78 -20.37
N PRO A 541 -2.80 -23.69 -21.05
CA PRO A 541 -3.97 -24.34 -20.48
C PRO A 541 -3.57 -25.25 -19.31
N VAL A 542 -4.25 -25.06 -18.18
CA VAL A 542 -4.10 -25.81 -16.94
C VAL A 542 -5.40 -26.57 -16.69
N TYR A 543 -5.34 -27.89 -16.67
CA TYR A 543 -6.47 -28.80 -16.49
C TYR A 543 -5.98 -30.09 -15.82
N THR A 544 -6.90 -30.97 -15.42
CA THR A 544 -6.59 -32.32 -14.92
C THR A 544 -7.10 -33.37 -15.90
N TYR A 545 -6.37 -34.46 -16.03
CA TYR A 545 -6.86 -35.67 -16.66
C TYR A 545 -7.73 -36.47 -15.71
N TYR A 546 -8.86 -36.91 -16.22
CA TYR A 546 -9.73 -37.81 -15.52
C TYR A 546 -9.89 -39.07 -16.36
N SER A 547 -9.35 -40.19 -15.87
CA SER A 547 -9.34 -41.47 -16.58
C SER A 547 -10.50 -42.33 -16.14
N GLN A 548 -11.46 -42.57 -17.04
CA GLN A 548 -12.53 -43.56 -16.86
C GLN A 548 -12.29 -44.72 -17.83
N GLY A 549 -11.57 -45.75 -17.37
CA GLY A 549 -11.22 -46.89 -18.22
C GLY A 549 -10.37 -46.47 -19.42
N ARG A 550 -10.93 -46.55 -20.64
CA ARG A 550 -10.24 -46.19 -21.89
C ARG A 550 -10.35 -44.71 -22.28
N TYR A 551 -11.22 -43.94 -21.63
CA TYR A 551 -11.44 -42.55 -21.97
C TYR A 551 -10.71 -41.62 -21.01
N GLN A 552 -9.97 -40.68 -21.59
CA GLN A 552 -9.35 -39.58 -20.87
C GLN A 552 -10.18 -38.33 -21.13
N SER A 553 -10.75 -37.77 -20.06
CA SER A 553 -11.42 -36.47 -20.08
C SER A 553 -10.52 -35.42 -19.42
N LYS A 554 -10.73 -34.15 -19.74
CA LYS A 554 -9.95 -33.02 -19.24
C LYS A 554 -10.86 -32.12 -18.41
N ARG A 555 -10.60 -31.99 -17.11
CA ARG A 555 -11.41 -31.19 -16.18
C ARG A 555 -10.70 -29.92 -15.77
N PRO A 556 -11.42 -28.88 -15.33
CA PRO A 556 -10.81 -27.76 -14.63
C PRO A 556 -9.91 -28.24 -13.50
N ALA A 557 -8.73 -27.65 -13.39
CA ALA A 557 -7.83 -27.98 -12.31
C ALA A 557 -8.34 -27.40 -10.97
N ARG A 558 -8.08 -28.14 -9.89
CA ARG A 558 -8.35 -27.70 -8.52
C ARG A 558 -7.15 -26.90 -8.03
N LEU A 559 -7.23 -25.59 -8.13
CA LEU A 559 -6.12 -24.68 -7.90
C LEU A 559 -6.29 -23.81 -6.65
N THR A 560 -5.23 -23.61 -5.90
CA THR A 560 -5.16 -22.71 -4.74
C THR A 560 -4.07 -21.68 -4.98
N LEU A 561 -4.43 -20.40 -5.01
CA LEU A 561 -3.50 -19.28 -5.10
C LEU A 561 -3.01 -18.88 -3.72
N GLU A 562 -1.70 -18.88 -3.51
CA GLU A 562 -1.04 -18.24 -2.38
C GLU A 562 -0.45 -16.90 -2.82
N THR A 563 -0.95 -15.81 -2.25
CA THR A 563 -0.49 -14.45 -2.55
C THR A 563 -0.76 -13.50 -1.38
N ALA A 564 -0.14 -12.32 -1.39
CA ALA A 564 -0.57 -11.24 -0.51
C ALA A 564 -1.84 -10.58 -1.07
N VAL A 565 -2.72 -10.18 -0.16
CA VAL A 565 -3.89 -9.38 -0.45
C VAL A 565 -3.92 -8.15 0.43
N SER A 566 -4.46 -7.06 -0.08
CA SER A 566 -4.90 -5.93 0.74
C SER A 566 -6.43 -5.94 0.78
N ILE A 567 -7.01 -5.63 1.95
CA ILE A 567 -8.46 -5.64 2.12
C ILE A 567 -9.01 -4.23 1.91
N ARG A 568 -10.21 -4.13 1.34
CA ARG A 568 -11.07 -2.95 1.38
C ARG A 568 -12.11 -3.11 2.47
N ASP A 569 -12.32 -2.06 3.25
CA ASP A 569 -13.37 -2.03 4.26
C ASP A 569 -14.75 -2.23 3.62
N GLU A 570 -15.61 -3.00 4.29
CA GLU A 570 -16.91 -3.44 3.74
C GLU A 570 -17.86 -2.28 3.47
N LYS A 571 -17.79 -1.23 4.29
CA LYS A 571 -18.75 -0.11 4.23
C LYS A 571 -18.23 1.04 3.39
N THR A 572 -16.93 1.35 3.54
CA THR A 572 -16.32 2.52 2.90
C THR A 572 -15.60 2.18 1.61
N PHE A 573 -15.33 0.90 1.34
CA PHE A 573 -14.48 0.42 0.24
C PHE A 573 -13.06 0.99 0.24
N ALA A 574 -12.67 1.70 1.31
CA ALA A 574 -11.34 2.24 1.47
C ALA A 574 -10.37 1.10 1.79
N PRO A 575 -9.14 1.12 1.22
CA PRO A 575 -8.16 0.11 1.52
C PRO A 575 -7.70 0.23 2.98
N ILE A 576 -7.56 -0.91 3.64
CA ILE A 576 -7.21 -0.98 5.06
C ILE A 576 -5.72 -0.72 5.21
N ARG A 577 -5.39 0.16 6.15
CA ARG A 577 -4.04 0.61 6.46
C ARG A 577 -3.71 0.27 7.90
N PHE A 578 -2.42 0.09 8.17
CA PHE A 578 -1.95 0.02 9.54
C PHE A 578 -2.21 1.35 10.23
N ARG A 579 -2.73 1.30 11.45
CA ARG A 579 -3.00 2.45 12.29
C ARG A 579 -2.42 2.20 13.65
N ARG A 580 -1.65 3.16 14.14
CA ARG A 580 -1.14 3.16 15.52
C ARG A 580 -1.32 4.54 16.10
N TRP A 581 -1.97 4.67 17.25
CA TRP A 581 -2.30 5.95 17.82
C TRP A 581 -2.26 5.92 19.34
N MET A 582 -2.26 7.11 19.92
CA MET A 582 -2.49 7.30 21.34
C MET A 582 -3.48 8.43 21.56
N GLU A 583 -4.29 8.28 22.60
CA GLU A 583 -5.15 9.34 23.09
C GLU A 583 -4.37 10.14 24.15
N PHE A 584 -4.40 11.46 24.04
CA PHE A 584 -4.06 12.29 25.18
C PHE A 584 -5.14 12.03 26.22
N ALA A 585 -4.77 11.46 27.36
CA ALA A 585 -5.74 11.02 28.36
C ALA A 585 -6.79 12.10 28.59
N LYS A 586 -8.09 11.74 28.49
CA LYS A 586 -9.13 12.55 29.12
C LYS A 586 -8.79 12.58 30.60
N GLN A 587 -8.15 13.65 31.05
CA GLN A 587 -7.92 13.86 32.47
C GLN A 587 -9.30 13.97 33.10
N GLU A 588 -9.77 12.92 33.78
CA GLU A 588 -10.92 13.08 34.67
C GLU A 588 -10.47 14.07 35.75
N PRO A 589 -11.17 15.20 35.94
CA PRO A 589 -10.78 16.17 36.94
C PRO A 589 -10.63 15.49 38.31
N GLY A 590 -9.44 15.55 38.90
CA GLY A 590 -9.17 15.02 40.24
C GLY A 590 -8.69 13.56 40.34
N LYS A 591 -8.34 12.90 39.22
CA LYS A 591 -7.61 11.62 39.28
C LYS A 591 -6.19 11.78 38.73
N ASP A 592 -5.21 11.55 39.59
CA ASP A 592 -3.82 11.39 39.18
C ASP A 592 -3.65 10.13 38.33
N PHE A 593 -2.58 10.09 37.51
CA PHE A 593 -2.28 9.09 36.47
C PHE A 593 -2.09 7.63 36.95
N GLU A 594 -2.51 7.29 38.17
CA GLU A 594 -2.25 6.01 38.80
C GLU A 594 -3.33 4.97 38.43
N ASP A 595 -2.88 3.74 38.14
CA ASP A 595 -3.67 2.52 37.91
C ASP A 595 -4.42 2.32 36.59
N ARG A 596 -3.76 2.56 35.45
CA ARG A 596 -4.02 1.72 34.27
C ARG A 596 -2.77 0.94 33.91
N THR A 597 -2.87 -0.39 33.93
CA THR A 597 -1.88 -1.39 33.52
C THR A 597 -1.56 -1.38 32.01
N THR A 598 -1.60 -0.20 31.38
CA THR A 598 -1.35 -0.04 29.95
C THR A 598 0.15 -0.14 29.65
N GLU A 599 0.49 -0.83 28.56
CA GLU A 599 1.82 -0.86 27.99
C GLU A 599 2.43 0.54 27.95
N THR A 600 3.59 0.67 28.58
CA THR A 600 4.42 1.86 28.54
C THR A 600 5.60 1.59 27.61
N THR A 601 5.58 2.13 26.40
CA THR A 601 6.76 2.08 25.53
C THR A 601 7.67 3.22 25.89
N LYS A 602 8.83 2.89 26.46
CA LYS A 602 9.92 3.83 26.69
C LYS A 602 10.73 3.95 25.40
N ILE A 603 10.59 5.06 24.71
CA ILE A 603 11.40 5.33 23.53
C ILE A 603 12.62 6.09 24.01
N ASP A 604 13.77 5.43 23.93
CA ASP A 604 15.05 6.06 24.17
C ASP A 604 15.39 6.91 22.96
N VAL A 605 15.12 8.20 23.06
CA VAL A 605 15.34 9.16 21.98
C VAL A 605 16.83 9.58 21.95
N LYS A 606 17.76 8.63 22.11
CA LYS A 606 19.22 8.85 22.14
C LYS A 606 19.76 9.58 20.92
N ASP A 607 19.13 9.40 19.75
CA ASP A 607 19.46 10.12 18.52
C ASP A 607 19.09 11.61 18.59
N TYR A 608 18.28 12.02 19.59
CA TYR A 608 17.99 13.40 19.92
C TYR A 608 18.98 13.87 20.99
N LYS A 609 20.28 13.87 20.68
CA LYS A 609 21.34 14.40 21.56
C LYS A 609 20.89 15.74 22.15
N LEU A 610 20.47 15.74 23.41
CA LEU A 610 20.15 16.93 24.18
C LEU A 610 21.45 17.32 24.86
N ASP A 611 22.21 18.27 24.30
CA ASP A 611 23.39 18.74 25.02
C ASP A 611 22.93 19.42 26.33
N GLY A 612 23.39 18.87 27.45
CA GLY A 612 23.17 19.36 28.81
C GLY A 612 22.13 18.64 29.68
N GLY A 613 21.50 17.55 29.23
CA GLY A 613 20.56 16.79 30.07
C GLY A 613 20.45 15.31 29.70
N ASP A 614 20.32 14.44 30.70
CA ASP A 614 20.11 13.00 30.53
C ASP A 614 19.04 12.72 29.46
N PRO A 615 19.19 11.64 28.65
CA PRO A 615 18.23 11.28 27.61
C PRO A 615 16.81 11.25 28.20
N ARG A 616 15.96 12.18 27.76
CA ARG A 616 14.56 12.21 28.19
C ARG A 616 13.84 11.06 27.50
N THR A 617 13.73 9.94 28.20
CA THR A 617 12.86 8.83 27.79
C THR A 617 11.42 9.34 27.69
N ILE A 618 10.86 9.35 26.49
CA ILE A 618 9.43 9.61 26.32
C ILE A 618 8.72 8.30 26.60
N THR A 619 7.83 8.32 27.59
CA THR A 619 6.98 7.18 27.89
C THR A 619 5.66 7.38 27.16
N LEU A 620 5.45 6.66 26.06
CA LEU A 620 4.15 6.57 25.43
C LEU A 620 3.27 5.66 26.28
N ARG A 621 2.04 6.09 26.59
CA ARG A 621 1.10 5.33 27.43
C ARG A 621 -0.19 5.09 26.66
N GLY A 622 -0.77 3.91 26.82
CA GLY A 622 -2.08 3.59 26.23
C GLY A 622 -2.06 3.59 24.70
N LEU A 623 -0.97 3.09 24.12
CA LEU A 623 -0.86 2.85 22.69
C LEU A 623 -1.99 1.92 22.25
N LYS A 624 -2.60 2.26 21.12
CA LYS A 624 -3.62 1.46 20.45
C LYS A 624 -3.18 1.26 19.01
N ASP A 625 -3.52 0.13 18.46
CA ASP A 625 -3.40 -0.11 17.03
C ASP A 625 -4.62 -0.91 16.56
N ASN A 626 -4.68 -1.14 15.24
CA ASN A 626 -5.74 -1.93 14.64
C ASN A 626 -5.29 -3.34 14.26
N SER A 627 -4.19 -3.87 14.83
CA SER A 627 -3.71 -5.21 14.48
C SER A 627 -4.68 -6.31 14.90
N ASP A 628 -5.31 -6.16 16.07
CA ASP A 628 -6.28 -7.11 16.63
C ASP A 628 -7.68 -7.04 15.99
N ASN A 629 -7.99 -5.93 15.31
CA ASN A 629 -9.29 -5.72 14.67
C ASN A 629 -9.17 -4.74 13.51
N LEU A 630 -8.77 -5.26 12.35
CA LEU A 630 -8.52 -4.53 11.11
C LEU A 630 -9.79 -3.92 10.47
N ARG A 631 -10.75 -3.40 11.22
CA ARG A 631 -11.98 -2.79 10.69
C ARG A 631 -11.89 -1.26 10.69
N ALA A 632 -12.35 -0.62 9.61
CA ALA A 632 -12.42 0.84 9.56
C ALA A 632 -13.64 1.30 10.39
N GLY A 633 -13.44 1.54 11.69
CA GLY A 633 -14.59 1.97 12.50
C GLY A 633 -14.39 2.17 13.98
N GLN A 634 -13.19 1.97 14.54
CA GLN A 634 -12.98 2.44 15.91
C GLN A 634 -13.03 3.96 15.93
N ASN A 635 -13.92 4.52 16.79
CA ASN A 635 -14.16 5.94 16.96
C ASN A 635 -12.86 6.66 17.34
N THR A 636 -12.14 7.11 16.33
CA THR A 636 -10.90 7.89 16.41
C THR A 636 -11.24 9.38 16.27
N ILE A 637 -12.42 9.75 16.77
CA ILE A 637 -12.95 11.11 16.72
C ILE A 637 -11.99 12.01 17.51
N GLY A 638 -11.48 13.04 16.85
CA GLY A 638 -10.55 13.99 17.45
C GLY A 638 -9.10 13.52 17.47
N ILE A 639 -8.74 12.39 16.86
CA ILE A 639 -7.34 12.02 16.64
C ILE A 639 -6.80 12.76 15.41
N GLU A 640 -5.65 13.42 15.55
CA GLU A 640 -4.89 13.98 14.42
C GLU A 640 -4.04 12.88 13.78
N TRP A 641 -4.27 12.61 12.49
CA TRP A 641 -3.64 11.51 11.76
C TRP A 641 -2.53 12.00 10.84
N HIS A 642 -1.35 11.40 10.93
CA HIS A 642 -0.18 11.68 10.10
C HIS A 642 0.13 10.47 9.21
N GLN A 643 0.30 10.68 7.90
CA GLN A 643 0.60 9.60 6.96
C GLN A 643 2.09 9.26 6.94
N HIS A 644 2.41 7.97 7.10
CA HIS A 644 3.77 7.43 7.07
C HIS A 644 3.79 6.13 6.25
N PRO A 645 3.84 6.20 4.91
CA PRO A 645 3.77 5.02 4.04
C PRO A 645 4.99 4.09 4.18
N ASP A 646 6.06 4.55 4.81
CA ASP A 646 7.26 3.76 5.14
C ASP A 646 7.07 2.85 6.37
N VAL A 647 5.90 2.86 7.00
CA VAL A 647 5.51 1.89 8.04
C VAL A 647 4.76 0.72 7.36
N PRO A 648 5.46 -0.36 6.96
CA PRO A 648 4.81 -1.58 6.49
C PRO A 648 4.04 -2.25 7.62
N TYR A 649 3.02 -3.04 7.28
CA TYR A 649 2.44 -4.01 8.20
C TYR A 649 1.94 -5.21 7.41
N ALA A 650 2.33 -6.40 7.86
CA ALA A 650 2.01 -7.62 7.16
C ALA A 650 1.58 -8.75 8.10
N ILE A 651 0.72 -9.63 7.58
CA ILE A 651 0.16 -10.80 8.25
C ILE A 651 0.41 -12.02 7.38
N ILE A 652 0.95 -13.08 7.97
CA ILE A 652 1.24 -14.34 7.28
C ILE A 652 0.32 -15.42 7.84
N ALA A 653 -0.54 -15.97 6.98
CA ALA A 653 -1.45 -17.04 7.36
C ALA A 653 -0.81 -18.43 7.29
N ALA A 654 -1.05 -19.24 8.31
CA ALA A 654 -0.65 -20.64 8.34
C ALA A 654 -1.77 -21.55 7.80
N TYR A 655 -1.45 -22.37 6.80
CA TYR A 655 -2.35 -23.37 6.22
C TYR A 655 -1.73 -24.77 6.24
N VAL A 656 -2.56 -25.78 6.49
CA VAL A 656 -2.17 -27.20 6.42
C VAL A 656 -3.03 -27.91 5.38
N TYR A 657 -2.40 -28.71 4.51
CA TYR A 657 -3.11 -29.53 3.55
C TYR A 657 -3.76 -30.73 4.27
N ASP A 658 -5.06 -30.96 4.04
CA ASP A 658 -5.78 -32.11 4.56
C ASP A 658 -6.12 -33.07 3.42
N GLU A 659 -5.49 -34.24 3.43
CA GLU A 659 -5.69 -35.29 2.43
C GLU A 659 -7.13 -35.81 2.37
N ARG A 660 -7.91 -35.69 3.45
CA ARG A 660 -9.30 -36.20 3.49
C ARG A 660 -10.24 -35.28 2.75
N THR A 661 -10.10 -33.98 2.94
CA THR A 661 -10.93 -32.94 2.29
C THR A 661 -10.33 -32.48 0.96
N LYS A 662 -9.11 -32.93 0.65
CA LYS A 662 -8.39 -32.60 -0.58
C LYS A 662 -8.22 -31.07 -0.73
N GLY A 663 -7.96 -30.39 0.39
CA GLY A 663 -7.96 -28.93 0.48
C GLY A 663 -7.09 -28.39 1.62
N TYR A 664 -6.89 -27.08 1.64
CA TYR A 664 -6.11 -26.41 2.69
C TYR A 664 -7.00 -25.93 3.82
N ILE A 665 -6.59 -26.19 5.05
CA ILE A 665 -7.27 -25.76 6.27
C ILE A 665 -6.46 -24.65 6.93
N TYR A 666 -7.11 -23.52 7.17
CA TYR A 666 -6.54 -22.40 7.94
C TYR A 666 -6.28 -22.81 9.40
N LYS A 667 -5.07 -22.54 9.91
CA LYS A 667 -4.66 -22.89 11.28
C LYS A 667 -4.48 -21.67 12.19
N GLY A 668 -4.12 -20.52 11.64
CA GLY A 668 -3.78 -19.32 12.39
C GLY A 668 -2.99 -18.34 11.53
N PHE A 669 -2.44 -17.31 12.16
CA PHE A 669 -1.59 -16.35 11.50
C PHE A 669 -0.53 -15.81 12.46
N ASP A 670 0.58 -15.36 11.88
CA ASP A 670 1.61 -14.60 12.57
C ASP A 670 1.64 -13.17 11.99
N GLY A 671 1.72 -12.17 12.85
CA GLY A 671 1.84 -10.77 12.46
C GLY A 671 3.29 -10.30 12.54
N GLU A 672 3.78 -9.56 11.55
CA GLU A 672 5.12 -8.94 11.56
C GLU A 672 5.16 -7.67 12.44
N GLN A 673 4.31 -7.62 13.47
CA GLN A 673 4.04 -6.39 14.21
C GLN A 673 5.26 -5.94 15.03
N ASP A 674 5.96 -6.90 15.64
CA ASP A 674 6.97 -6.65 16.66
C ASP A 674 8.35 -6.31 16.08
N ASP A 675 8.64 -6.72 14.84
CA ASP A 675 9.98 -6.56 14.27
C ASP A 675 10.22 -5.17 13.66
N VAL A 676 9.28 -4.63 12.88
CA VAL A 676 9.52 -3.41 12.07
C VAL A 676 8.43 -2.35 12.26
N SER A 677 7.16 -2.76 12.23
CA SER A 677 6.00 -1.87 12.14
C SER A 677 5.82 -1.01 13.40
N ASN A 678 5.74 -1.67 14.57
CA ASN A 678 5.51 -0.99 15.85
C ASN A 678 6.65 -0.03 16.22
N PRO A 679 7.94 -0.44 16.22
CA PRO A 679 9.02 0.45 16.64
C PRO A 679 9.16 1.70 15.76
N ARG A 680 8.88 1.58 14.46
CA ARG A 680 8.93 2.71 13.51
C ARG A 680 7.75 3.67 13.72
N ALA A 681 6.54 3.14 13.87
CA ALA A 681 5.37 3.96 14.17
C ALA A 681 5.49 4.66 15.53
N ASP A 682 6.01 3.97 16.54
CA ASP A 682 6.28 4.52 17.87
C ASP A 682 7.26 5.71 17.82
N TYR A 683 8.31 5.61 17.01
CA TYR A 683 9.25 6.71 16.78
C TYR A 683 8.54 7.97 16.24
N TYR A 684 7.73 7.82 15.18
CA TYR A 684 6.99 8.95 14.61
C TYR A 684 5.96 9.51 15.58
N LEU A 685 5.26 8.63 16.30
CA LEU A 685 4.23 9.01 17.25
C LEU A 685 4.82 9.86 18.39
N ALA A 686 5.98 9.49 18.93
CA ALA A 686 6.68 10.31 19.92
C ALA A 686 7.05 11.70 19.38
N GLY A 687 7.44 11.79 18.10
CA GLY A 687 7.64 13.06 17.41
C GLY A 687 6.40 13.96 17.48
N HIS A 688 5.23 13.45 17.09
CA HIS A 688 3.97 14.21 17.07
C HIS A 688 3.46 14.55 18.48
N VAL A 689 3.66 13.67 19.46
CA VAL A 689 3.30 13.96 20.86
C VAL A 689 4.04 15.18 21.39
N LEU A 690 5.32 15.33 21.06
CA LEU A 690 6.13 16.48 21.47
C LEU A 690 5.65 17.81 20.86
N GLU A 691 4.93 17.78 19.74
CA GLU A 691 4.37 18.98 19.12
C GLU A 691 3.20 19.56 19.92
N HIS A 692 2.43 18.70 20.60
CA HIS A 692 1.25 19.09 21.37
C HIS A 692 1.51 19.28 22.87
N GLN A 693 2.74 19.05 23.35
CA GLN A 693 3.07 19.38 24.75
C GLN A 693 3.00 20.89 24.94
N PRO A 694 2.20 21.40 25.90
CA PRO A 694 2.16 22.82 26.22
C PRO A 694 3.56 23.30 26.58
N ARG A 695 3.98 24.41 25.96
CA ARG A 695 5.29 25.01 26.24
C ARG A 695 5.09 26.33 26.92
N GLY A 696 5.92 26.62 27.91
CA GLY A 696 6.03 27.96 28.44
C GLY A 696 6.47 28.91 27.33
N GLY A 697 5.59 29.81 26.95
CA GLY A 697 5.86 30.91 26.06
C GLY A 697 6.35 32.12 26.81
N GLN A 698 7.30 32.84 26.23
CA GLN A 698 7.82 34.06 26.80
C GLN A 698 8.06 35.06 25.69
N SER A 699 7.61 36.29 25.84
CA SER A 699 7.93 37.41 24.96
C SER A 699 8.64 38.48 25.77
N ALA A 700 9.77 38.96 25.30
CA ALA A 700 10.55 40.01 25.93
C ALA A 700 10.67 41.22 24.99
N THR A 701 10.58 42.41 25.55
CA THR A 701 10.85 43.67 24.84
C THR A 701 12.09 44.33 25.45
N TYR A 702 12.98 44.78 24.58
CA TYR A 702 14.25 45.41 24.93
C TYR A 702 14.32 46.82 24.39
N ASN A 703 14.89 47.72 25.19
CA ASN A 703 15.27 49.05 24.79
C ASN A 703 16.49 48.99 23.85
N GLY A 704 16.33 49.55 22.65
CA GLY A 704 17.32 49.58 21.58
C GLY A 704 17.37 48.31 20.72
N ILE A 705 18.38 48.24 19.85
CA ILE A 705 18.61 47.11 18.94
C ILE A 705 19.42 46.01 19.65
N GLN A 706 18.78 44.88 19.96
CA GLN A 706 19.42 43.71 20.53
C GLN A 706 19.58 42.62 19.46
N PRO A 707 20.82 42.16 19.16
CA PRO A 707 21.02 41.02 18.28
C PRO A 707 20.62 39.74 19.02
N ILE A 708 19.48 39.16 18.63
CA ILE A 708 18.97 37.90 19.18
C ILE A 708 18.87 36.89 18.03
N ASP A 709 19.52 35.74 18.20
CA ASP A 709 19.48 34.66 17.23
C ASP A 709 18.10 33.99 17.24
N LEU A 710 17.52 33.78 16.06
CA LEU A 710 16.48 32.75 15.92
C LEU A 710 17.14 31.39 16.07
N ASP A 711 16.51 30.53 16.86
CA ASP A 711 16.89 29.15 17.09
C ASP A 711 15.63 28.29 17.29
N GLY A 712 15.77 27.02 17.67
CA GLY A 712 14.61 26.16 17.85
C GLY A 712 13.60 26.69 18.89
N ALA A 713 14.07 27.40 19.93
CA ALA A 713 13.27 27.98 21.00
C ALA A 713 12.77 29.39 20.67
N ILE A 714 13.61 30.27 20.17
CA ILE A 714 13.25 31.66 19.83
C ILE A 714 12.57 31.65 18.46
N ALA A 715 11.24 31.71 18.45
CA ALA A 715 10.43 31.51 17.25
C ALA A 715 10.23 32.79 16.43
N GLN A 716 10.33 33.96 17.07
CA GLN A 716 10.14 35.25 16.40
C GLN A 716 10.97 36.36 17.03
N VAL A 717 11.55 37.23 16.21
CA VAL A 717 12.25 38.46 16.61
C VAL A 717 11.79 39.61 15.72
N SER A 718 11.49 40.76 16.32
CA SER A 718 11.12 42.00 15.63
C SER A 718 12.07 43.13 16.03
N TRP A 719 12.41 43.99 15.07
CA TRP A 719 13.13 45.23 15.30
C TRP A 719 12.32 46.41 14.78
N GLU A 720 12.32 47.49 15.53
CA GLU A 720 11.70 48.77 15.17
C GLU A 720 12.67 49.92 15.43
N VAL A 721 12.64 50.94 14.56
CA VAL A 721 13.33 52.24 14.72
C VAL A 721 12.44 53.37 14.23
N GLY A 722 12.59 54.58 14.79
CA GLY A 722 11.85 55.79 14.39
C GLY A 722 11.35 56.62 15.57
N ASP A 723 10.63 55.99 16.50
CA ASP A 723 10.20 56.57 17.80
C ASP A 723 11.11 56.09 18.95
N GLY A 724 12.38 55.84 18.63
CA GLY A 724 13.30 55.04 19.44
C GLY A 724 13.43 53.62 18.89
N ALA A 725 14.61 53.03 19.10
CA ALA A 725 14.87 51.66 18.71
C ALA A 725 14.32 50.66 19.74
N THR A 726 13.65 49.61 19.29
CA THR A 726 13.17 48.53 20.16
C THR A 726 13.40 47.15 19.54
N THR A 727 13.58 46.15 20.38
CA THR A 727 13.63 44.73 19.97
C THR A 727 12.61 43.93 20.73
N THR A 728 11.77 43.16 20.04
CA THR A 728 10.86 42.20 20.66
C THR A 728 11.24 40.79 20.24
N ALA A 729 11.44 39.89 21.19
CA ALA A 729 11.77 38.50 20.91
C ALA A 729 10.89 37.54 21.69
N SER A 730 10.49 36.44 21.06
CA SER A 730 9.58 35.46 21.63
C SER A 730 10.14 34.05 21.58
N ARG A 731 10.09 33.39 22.74
CA ARG A 731 10.47 32.00 22.96
C ARG A 731 9.23 31.13 23.01
N ASN A 732 9.22 30.07 22.21
CA ASN A 732 8.15 29.09 22.01
C ASN A 732 6.81 29.64 21.47
N VAL A 733 6.71 30.95 21.23
CA VAL A 733 5.50 31.63 20.76
C VAL A 733 5.84 32.66 19.69
N GLU A 734 4.84 33.08 18.91
CA GLU A 734 4.95 34.20 17.97
C GLU A 734 4.15 35.38 18.56
N HIS A 735 4.77 36.55 18.74
CA HIS A 735 4.14 37.76 19.30
C HIS A 735 3.37 38.59 18.26
N ASP A 736 3.79 38.57 17.00
CA ASP A 736 3.10 39.30 15.92
C ASP A 736 1.90 38.49 15.42
N MET A 737 0.70 38.95 15.79
CA MET A 737 -0.57 38.33 15.41
C MET A 737 -0.89 38.44 13.91
N SER A 738 -0.21 39.34 13.18
CA SER A 738 -0.40 39.47 11.73
C SER A 738 0.23 38.32 10.95
N ILE A 739 1.24 37.69 11.54
CA ILE A 739 1.86 36.47 11.05
C ILE A 739 1.12 35.30 11.71
N PRO A 740 0.41 34.46 10.94
CA PRO A 740 -0.24 33.30 11.52
C PRO A 740 0.82 32.37 12.13
N PRO A 741 0.54 31.73 13.28
CA PRO A 741 1.45 30.75 13.88
C PRO A 741 1.92 29.74 12.84
N LEU A 742 3.18 29.30 12.92
CA LEU A 742 3.75 28.36 11.94
C LEU A 742 2.83 27.17 11.61
N ASN A 743 2.17 26.58 12.61
CA ASN A 743 1.23 25.47 12.40
C ASN A 743 0.01 25.87 11.55
N ALA A 744 -0.48 27.10 11.70
CA ALA A 744 -1.56 27.64 10.88
C ALA A 744 -1.10 27.96 9.44
N ARG A 745 0.14 28.43 9.26
CA ARG A 745 0.76 28.58 7.92
C ARG A 745 0.90 27.24 7.21
N ARG A 746 1.41 26.22 7.92
CA ARG A 746 1.51 24.83 7.44
C ARG A 746 0.18 24.24 7.02
N ARG A 747 -0.89 24.44 7.80
CA ARG A 747 -2.24 23.99 7.42
C ARG A 747 -2.71 24.67 6.13
N ARG A 748 -2.39 25.94 5.94
CA ARG A 748 -2.69 26.69 4.70
C ARG A 748 -1.91 26.17 3.50
N GLU A 749 -0.66 25.78 3.68
CA GLU A 749 0.20 25.23 2.62
C GLU A 749 -0.13 23.78 2.25
N ASN A 750 -0.50 22.95 3.24
CA ASN A 750 -0.87 21.54 3.05
C ASN A 750 -2.32 21.36 2.58
N LEU A 751 -3.15 22.40 2.63
CA LEU A 751 -4.45 22.39 1.97
C LEU A 751 -4.20 22.31 0.47
N ALA A 752 -4.79 21.29 -0.17
CA ALA A 752 -4.74 21.16 -1.63
C ALA A 752 -5.15 22.50 -2.26
N ALA A 753 -4.37 22.96 -3.24
CA ALA A 753 -4.67 24.21 -3.95
C ALA A 753 -6.15 24.17 -4.37
N ASP A 754 -6.94 25.13 -3.89
CA ASP A 754 -8.35 25.23 -4.23
C ASP A 754 -8.45 25.33 -5.76
N GLU A 755 -8.83 24.23 -6.41
CA GLU A 755 -8.90 24.14 -7.87
C GLU A 755 -9.83 25.22 -8.44
N THR A 756 -10.84 25.62 -7.66
CA THR A 756 -11.80 26.67 -7.98
C THR A 756 -11.12 28.03 -7.98
N ALA A 757 -10.33 28.35 -6.95
CA ALA A 757 -9.56 29.59 -6.88
C ALA A 757 -8.46 29.64 -7.96
N ALA A 758 -7.78 28.52 -8.21
CA ALA A 758 -6.77 28.42 -9.28
C ALA A 758 -7.38 28.59 -10.69
N LYS A 759 -8.63 28.16 -10.87
CA LYS A 759 -9.40 28.40 -12.11
C LYS A 759 -9.83 29.86 -12.22
N GLN A 760 -10.35 30.46 -11.14
CA GLN A 760 -10.71 31.88 -11.11
C GLN A 760 -9.52 32.79 -11.41
N ASN A 761 -8.35 32.54 -10.80
CA ASN A 761 -7.13 33.31 -11.06
C ASN A 761 -6.69 33.19 -12.53
N ARG A 762 -6.83 32.01 -13.16
CA ARG A 762 -6.57 31.82 -14.59
C ARG A 762 -7.55 32.59 -15.47
N GLU A 763 -8.83 32.59 -15.11
CA GLU A 763 -9.87 33.34 -15.83
C GLU A 763 -9.68 34.86 -15.70
N GLU A 764 -9.32 35.35 -14.51
CA GLU A 764 -9.01 36.76 -14.28
C GLU A 764 -7.74 37.19 -15.01
N ALA A 765 -6.68 36.38 -14.99
CA ALA A 765 -5.47 36.63 -15.75
C ALA A 765 -5.74 36.67 -17.27
N ALA A 766 -6.59 35.76 -17.77
CA ALA A 766 -7.00 35.74 -19.18
C ALA A 766 -7.83 36.98 -19.55
N LYS A 767 -8.74 37.42 -18.67
CA LYS A 767 -9.48 38.68 -18.84
C LYS A 767 -8.52 39.86 -18.88
N PHE A 768 -7.59 39.95 -17.94
CA PHE A 768 -6.62 41.04 -17.87
C PHE A 768 -5.71 41.10 -19.10
N ALA A 769 -5.23 39.94 -19.57
CA ALA A 769 -4.46 39.83 -20.81
C ALA A 769 -5.28 40.26 -22.05
N GLY A 770 -6.56 39.88 -22.11
CA GLY A 770 -7.48 40.33 -23.15
C GLY A 770 -7.69 41.85 -23.15
N THR A 771 -7.83 42.46 -21.98
CA THR A 771 -7.94 43.92 -21.83
C THR A 771 -6.65 44.63 -22.25
N LEU A 772 -5.49 44.07 -21.92
CA LEU A 772 -4.19 44.62 -22.31
C LEU A 772 -3.94 44.51 -23.84
N ALA A 773 -4.40 43.42 -24.45
CA ALA A 773 -4.35 43.24 -25.90
C ALA A 773 -5.28 44.22 -26.63
N ALA A 774 -6.48 44.46 -26.11
CA ALA A 774 -7.40 45.46 -26.64
C ALA A 774 -6.86 46.89 -26.50
N ALA A 775 -6.09 47.19 -25.45
CA ALA A 775 -5.43 48.47 -25.26
C ALA A 775 -4.23 48.70 -26.21
N LYS A 776 -3.64 47.63 -26.77
CA LYS A 776 -2.51 47.69 -27.70
C LYS A 776 -2.91 47.85 -29.17
N ASP A 777 -4.20 47.79 -29.51
CA ASP A 777 -4.70 48.03 -30.86
C ASP A 777 -5.57 49.31 -30.94
N PRO A 778 -4.96 50.51 -30.89
CA PRO A 778 -5.69 51.77 -30.97
C PRO A 778 -6.39 52.00 -32.32
N GLY A 779 -6.11 51.17 -33.34
CA GLY A 779 -6.67 51.31 -34.69
C GLY A 779 -8.14 50.90 -34.81
N ASN A 780 -8.66 50.06 -33.91
CA ASN A 780 -9.99 49.48 -34.04
C ASN A 780 -11.05 50.11 -33.13
N ALA A 781 -10.64 50.89 -32.12
CA ALA A 781 -11.57 51.60 -31.23
C ALA A 781 -12.21 52.83 -31.90
N ILE A 782 -11.50 53.51 -32.80
CA ILE A 782 -12.00 54.71 -33.51
C ILE A 782 -13.02 54.34 -34.61
N ALA A 783 -12.93 53.14 -35.20
CA ALA A 783 -13.86 52.69 -36.24
C ALA A 783 -15.25 52.29 -35.71
N ARG A 784 -15.40 52.04 -34.40
CA ARG A 784 -16.69 51.69 -33.77
C ARG A 784 -17.47 52.85 -33.19
N GLN A 785 -16.86 54.04 -33.06
CA GLN A 785 -17.55 55.25 -32.59
C GLN A 785 -18.11 56.14 -33.72
N VAL A 786 -17.90 55.76 -34.98
CA VAL A 786 -18.37 56.50 -36.17
C VAL A 786 -19.37 55.67 -37.00
N ARG A 787 -20.19 54.82 -36.34
CA ARG A 787 -21.36 54.19 -36.95
C ARG A 787 -22.59 54.34 -36.09
#